data_AF-A0A077ZSW4-F1
#
_entry.id   AF-A0A077ZSW4-F1
#
_cell.length_a   1.000
_cell.length_b   1.000
_cell.length_c   1.000
_cell.angle_alpha   90.00
_cell.angle_beta   90.00
_cell.angle_gamma   90.00
#
_symmetry.space_group_name_H-M   'P 1'
#
loop_
_entity.id
_entity.type
_entity.pdbx_description
1 polymer ?
#
loop_
_entity_poly.entity_id
_entity_poly.type
_entity_poly.pdbx_seq_one_letter_code
_entity_poly.pdbx_strand_id
1 'polypeptide(L)'
;MNKKGEAQNSKKQKEKLEDFIEYGNDEENKDQQMEQETVEEDPAYTEGYENEYDQVNEEIKTKQAAPKIYSSTPNHKKAKTSMSPFKHLQSMTKRGQKFKNNKSSDSEVKTDHIFQSYGTETGRTMQTQTNEGKEYELQAPRMINKILPIFFTILKLVATAISMSSMIMNIVYSRKVIFFSSKSYMMYMLIILLRPTIIFRYVCDVFVNYCSLCKCEDLKSDKDSANRKERLLKILHLFGSMFLFQMGTFRICHEQYQRFLILEGLIVEAFQVAILLIIQHVNNESMNFEMLNLIQKTCIALAFANLLSIIIQLRSIIAIIIDIVKKRKQNKEYLRLDTKEKIDKFFRKDMINVMVSLLIFIIVLTAVMKKLPDRKCLPGMGFNQAVCESCIDKKCLQCDEDFATCSFCERGYFITPPSRSFQKQGGKNQCTQCLDPGCYSCDSEGECQICQKGYRYLRGQCISCGMQQNCAFCNDEKCLTCKDGFFLDRATGACLTCNTTLPYCNKCTDSNTCDDCAPVITAKRNGKCTCNSVYNWYQAGTSECLCQGYVMSQTDYCSTCEQLIPGCQKCIDTNVSGTDSILVGQTSIAPLQKMYVKCEKCQISHYFDTNSKRCEQCAHITDNCESCDEKGQQCTKCLSGYYINWSDQDQENICYPCSYSIDNCVQCDGKNMCSKCKSGFEITKDYKCQVIDQL
;
A
#
# COMPACT_ATOMS: atom_id res chain seq x y z
N MET A 1 41.79 -53.43 -32.08
CA MET A 1 40.64 -54.21 -32.58
C MET A 1 39.44 -53.95 -31.68
N ASN A 2 38.37 -53.40 -32.27
CA ASN A 2 36.94 -53.34 -31.87
C ASN A 2 36.59 -53.16 -30.39
N LYS A 3 36.05 -52.02 -29.90
CA LYS A 3 34.99 -51.11 -30.40
C LYS A 3 33.61 -51.78 -30.58
N LYS A 4 32.67 -51.34 -29.74
CA LYS A 4 31.21 -51.14 -29.92
C LYS A 4 30.31 -51.97 -29.01
N GLY A 5 29.57 -51.27 -28.16
CA GLY A 5 28.37 -51.77 -27.50
C GLY A 5 28.06 -50.98 -26.25
N GLU A 6 27.32 -49.88 -26.38
CA GLU A 6 26.29 -49.40 -25.43
C GLU A 6 25.85 -47.97 -25.82
N ALA A 7 24.94 -47.92 -26.80
CA ALA A 7 24.14 -46.76 -27.12
C ALA A 7 22.75 -47.28 -27.53
N GLN A 8 21.89 -47.57 -26.55
CA GLN A 8 20.50 -47.95 -26.77
C GLN A 8 19.66 -47.70 -25.51
N ASN A 9 19.43 -46.42 -25.17
CA ASN A 9 18.27 -46.00 -24.40
C ASN A 9 18.05 -44.48 -24.49
N SER A 10 17.77 -44.00 -25.72
CA SER A 10 17.18 -42.68 -25.97
C SER A 10 16.60 -42.65 -27.38
N LYS A 11 15.45 -43.31 -27.55
CA LYS A 11 14.61 -43.24 -28.77
C LYS A 11 13.20 -43.72 -28.42
N LYS A 12 12.52 -42.97 -27.55
CA LYS A 12 11.07 -43.09 -27.31
C LYS A 12 10.53 -41.88 -26.53
N GLN A 13 10.74 -40.67 -27.05
CA GLN A 13 10.02 -39.45 -26.64
C GLN A 13 10.36 -38.24 -27.53
N LYS A 14 10.39 -38.44 -28.86
CA LYS A 14 10.55 -37.34 -29.83
C LYS A 14 9.81 -37.68 -31.13
N GLU A 15 8.48 -37.69 -31.03
CA GLU A 15 7.52 -37.77 -32.13
C GLU A 15 6.17 -37.33 -31.57
N LYS A 16 5.90 -36.02 -31.67
CA LYS A 16 4.62 -35.27 -31.47
C LYS A 16 4.96 -33.82 -31.09
N LEU A 17 5.44 -33.02 -32.04
CA LEU A 17 5.16 -31.57 -32.14
C LEU A 17 5.82 -30.95 -33.40
N GLU A 18 5.54 -31.51 -34.58
CA GLU A 18 5.78 -30.83 -35.87
C GLU A 18 4.56 -31.16 -36.74
N ASP A 19 3.53 -30.34 -36.59
CA ASP A 19 2.39 -30.17 -37.52
C ASP A 19 1.72 -28.84 -37.11
N PHE A 20 1.41 -27.99 -38.09
CA PHE A 20 0.90 -26.60 -38.02
C PHE A 20 1.93 -25.46 -38.14
N ILE A 21 2.63 -25.36 -39.27
CA ILE A 21 2.80 -24.10 -40.05
C ILE A 21 2.97 -24.49 -41.53
N GLU A 22 1.93 -24.30 -42.34
CA GLU A 22 1.93 -23.94 -43.78
C GLU A 22 0.57 -24.29 -44.38
N TYR A 23 -0.27 -23.28 -44.64
CA TYR A 23 -1.25 -23.17 -45.73
C TYR A 23 -2.13 -21.95 -45.44
N GLY A 24 -2.10 -20.94 -46.32
CA GLY A 24 -2.97 -19.77 -46.22
C GLY A 24 -2.44 -18.52 -46.93
N ASN A 25 -2.07 -18.64 -48.20
CA ASN A 25 -2.09 -17.54 -49.17
C ASN A 25 -2.83 -18.08 -50.41
N ASP A 26 -3.60 -17.19 -51.04
CA ASP A 26 -4.27 -17.31 -52.34
C ASP A 26 -5.77 -17.68 -52.31
N GLU A 27 -6.58 -16.65 -52.08
CA GLU A 27 -7.92 -16.40 -52.67
C GLU A 27 -8.12 -14.86 -52.51
N GLU A 28 -8.69 -14.08 -53.41
CA GLU A 28 -8.97 -14.16 -54.82
C GLU A 28 -9.37 -12.72 -55.17
N ASN A 29 -8.79 -12.15 -56.22
CA ASN A 29 -8.99 -10.77 -56.62
C ASN A 29 -9.98 -10.77 -57.79
N LYS A 30 -11.23 -10.32 -57.57
CA LYS A 30 -12.21 -9.94 -58.61
C LYS A 30 -13.44 -9.33 -57.94
N ASP A 31 -13.59 -8.01 -58.08
CA ASP A 31 -14.82 -7.46 -58.67
C ASP A 31 -14.56 -6.07 -59.25
N GLN A 32 -15.19 -5.87 -60.40
CA GLN A 32 -14.99 -4.80 -61.36
C GLN A 32 -15.84 -3.56 -61.05
N GLN A 33 -15.29 -2.42 -61.47
CA GLN A 33 -15.89 -1.30 -62.22
C GLN A 33 -17.40 -0.98 -62.08
N MET A 34 -17.67 0.26 -61.63
CA MET A 34 -18.64 1.25 -62.14
C MET A 34 -18.40 2.52 -61.28
N GLU A 35 -18.36 3.76 -61.74
CA GLU A 35 -18.65 4.42 -63.01
C GLU A 35 -17.95 5.79 -62.94
N GLN A 36 -17.51 6.32 -64.08
CA GLN A 36 -17.11 7.72 -64.23
C GLN A 36 -18.38 8.57 -64.31
N GLU A 37 -18.42 9.71 -63.62
CA GLU A 37 -19.13 10.88 -64.16
C GLU A 37 -18.42 12.17 -63.71
N THR A 38 -17.93 12.86 -64.73
CA THR A 38 -17.39 14.22 -64.77
C THR A 38 -18.49 15.25 -64.54
N VAL A 39 -18.26 16.23 -63.67
CA VAL A 39 -18.85 17.57 -63.80
C VAL A 39 -17.81 18.61 -63.41
N GLU A 40 -17.33 19.35 -64.41
CA GLU A 40 -16.72 20.67 -64.27
C GLU A 40 -17.78 21.66 -63.79
N GLU A 41 -17.53 22.44 -62.73
CA GLU A 41 -18.06 23.81 -62.57
C GLU A 41 -17.13 24.61 -61.62
N ASP A 42 -16.38 25.57 -62.18
CA ASP A 42 -16.14 26.89 -61.56
C ASP A 42 -17.49 27.64 -61.51
N PRO A 43 -17.79 28.60 -60.59
CA PRO A 43 -16.91 29.73 -60.28
C PRO A 43 -17.03 30.41 -58.88
N ALA A 44 -16.13 31.37 -58.66
CA ALA A 44 -16.32 32.71 -58.05
C ALA A 44 -17.05 32.90 -56.69
N TYR A 45 -16.32 33.56 -55.78
CA TYR A 45 -16.68 34.80 -55.05
C TYR A 45 -18.12 34.96 -54.51
N THR A 46 -18.26 35.07 -53.19
CA THR A 46 -19.05 36.15 -52.55
C THR A 46 -18.79 36.25 -51.05
N GLU A 47 -18.81 37.50 -50.58
CA GLU A 47 -18.71 37.96 -49.20
C GLU A 47 -19.99 37.69 -48.40
N GLY A 48 -19.83 37.57 -47.08
CA GLY A 48 -20.79 38.06 -46.07
C GLY A 48 -22.04 37.23 -45.82
N TYR A 49 -22.22 36.72 -44.61
CA TYR A 49 -23.35 37.08 -43.74
C TYR A 49 -23.15 36.53 -42.32
N GLU A 50 -23.63 37.35 -41.39
CA GLU A 50 -23.60 37.24 -39.93
C GLU A 50 -24.50 36.13 -39.38
N ASN A 51 -24.18 35.73 -38.13
CA ASN A 51 -25.08 35.38 -37.02
C ASN A 51 -26.32 34.51 -37.29
N GLU A 52 -26.29 33.28 -36.77
CA GLU A 52 -27.32 32.69 -35.90
C GLU A 52 -26.93 31.24 -35.59
N TYR A 53 -26.81 30.86 -34.31
CA TYR A 53 -27.23 29.57 -33.75
C TYR A 53 -26.92 29.55 -32.25
N ASP A 54 -27.85 30.12 -31.47
CA ASP A 54 -28.13 29.69 -30.10
C ASP A 54 -29.27 28.68 -30.17
N GLN A 55 -29.04 27.47 -29.64
CA GLN A 55 -29.98 26.61 -28.88
C GLN A 55 -29.53 25.15 -28.97
N VAL A 56 -29.92 24.37 -27.96
CA VAL A 56 -29.78 22.91 -27.78
C VAL A 56 -28.63 22.48 -26.84
N ASN A 57 -28.83 22.63 -25.52
CA ASN A 57 -29.05 21.50 -24.59
C ASN A 57 -28.88 21.91 -23.10
N GLU A 58 -30.00 22.25 -22.45
CA GLU A 58 -30.24 21.87 -21.06
C GLU A 58 -30.75 20.43 -21.05
N GLU A 59 -30.05 19.52 -20.37
CA GLU A 59 -30.61 18.49 -19.49
C GLU A 59 -29.49 17.53 -19.07
N ILE A 60 -29.08 17.60 -17.81
CA ILE A 60 -28.75 16.51 -16.87
C ILE A 60 -28.15 17.18 -15.63
N LYS A 61 -29.02 17.59 -14.71
CA LYS A 61 -28.71 17.66 -13.28
C LYS A 61 -29.51 16.55 -12.62
N THR A 62 -28.83 15.58 -12.00
CA THR A 62 -28.92 15.34 -10.55
C THR A 62 -28.28 14.01 -10.15
N LYS A 63 -27.52 14.09 -9.05
CA LYS A 63 -27.20 13.10 -8.01
C LYS A 63 -25.70 12.84 -7.87
N GLN A 64 -25.06 13.65 -7.02
CA GLN A 64 -24.01 13.16 -6.14
C GLN A 64 -24.04 13.98 -4.84
N ALA A 65 -24.35 13.28 -3.75
CA ALA A 65 -24.40 13.80 -2.39
C ALA A 65 -22.98 13.89 -1.83
N ALA A 66 -22.65 15.03 -1.23
CA ALA A 66 -21.41 15.28 -0.51
C ALA A 66 -21.42 14.63 0.89
N PRO A 67 -20.30 14.06 1.37
CA PRO A 67 -20.17 13.69 2.77
C PRO A 67 -19.71 14.88 3.64
N LYS A 68 -20.35 14.99 4.81
CA LYS A 68 -20.06 15.95 5.89
C LYS A 68 -18.62 15.77 6.42
N ILE A 69 -17.85 16.84 6.42
CA ILE A 69 -16.57 16.94 7.13
C ILE A 69 -16.84 17.51 8.53
N TYR A 70 -16.45 16.77 9.57
CA TYR A 70 -16.48 17.23 10.95
C TYR A 70 -15.28 18.15 11.23
N SER A 71 -15.59 19.32 11.77
CA SER A 71 -14.70 20.33 12.32
C SER A 71 -13.81 19.80 13.45
N SER A 72 -12.52 20.13 13.42
CA SER A 72 -11.62 19.97 14.58
C SER A 72 -10.83 21.27 14.83
N THR A 73 -10.87 21.71 16.08
CA THR A 73 -9.95 22.64 16.75
C THR A 73 -9.96 22.31 18.25
N PRO A 74 -9.00 22.77 19.10
CA PRO A 74 -7.77 23.51 18.81
C PRO A 74 -6.49 23.03 19.57
N ASN A 75 -5.35 23.58 19.11
CA ASN A 75 -4.17 24.05 19.85
C ASN A 75 -3.47 23.16 20.90
N HIS A 76 -2.21 22.80 20.61
CA HIS A 76 -1.17 22.67 21.64
C HIS A 76 0.14 23.40 21.27
N LYS A 77 0.54 24.26 22.20
CA LYS A 77 1.74 25.09 22.23
C LYS A 77 3.02 24.25 22.12
N LYS A 78 3.97 24.71 21.29
CA LYS A 78 5.37 24.26 21.27
C LYS A 78 6.12 24.80 22.47
N ALA A 79 6.77 23.93 23.25
CA ALA A 79 7.86 24.29 24.14
C ALA A 79 9.12 23.51 23.72
N LYS A 80 10.19 24.26 23.45
CA LYS A 80 11.56 23.76 23.24
C LYS A 80 12.14 23.34 24.60
N THR A 81 12.81 22.19 24.66
CA THR A 81 13.96 22.00 25.56
C THR A 81 14.85 20.88 25.05
N SER A 82 16.13 21.19 24.93
CA SER A 82 17.23 20.25 24.72
C SER A 82 17.45 19.40 25.97
N MET A 83 17.96 18.18 25.83
CA MET A 83 18.96 17.62 26.74
C MET A 83 19.51 16.26 26.25
N SER A 84 20.82 16.13 26.37
CA SER A 84 21.64 14.91 26.32
C SER A 84 22.17 14.63 27.75
N PRO A 85 22.96 13.57 28.03
CA PRO A 85 22.52 12.32 28.63
C PRO A 85 23.04 12.14 30.08
N PHE A 86 22.41 11.28 30.88
CA PHE A 86 22.92 10.93 32.22
C PHE A 86 23.12 9.43 32.44
N LYS A 87 24.37 9.11 32.80
CA LYS A 87 24.83 7.91 33.52
C LYS A 87 24.52 8.04 35.03
N HIS A 88 24.61 6.89 35.71
CA HIS A 88 24.69 6.68 37.16
C HIS A 88 23.41 6.86 38.00
N LEU A 89 22.99 5.77 38.65
CA LEU A 89 23.08 5.63 40.11
C LEU A 89 22.89 4.16 40.53
N GLN A 90 23.92 3.57 41.12
CA GLN A 90 23.82 2.43 42.04
C GLN A 90 24.37 2.96 43.37
N SER A 91 23.61 2.87 44.47
CA SER A 91 24.10 2.42 45.78
C SER A 91 23.04 2.53 46.89
N MET A 92 23.14 1.57 47.83
CA MET A 92 22.69 1.57 49.23
C MET A 92 21.17 1.33 49.46
N THR A 93 20.72 0.52 50.42
CA THR A 93 21.32 0.16 51.72
C THR A 93 20.77 -1.14 52.32
N LYS A 94 21.62 -1.75 53.13
CA LYS A 94 21.46 -2.87 54.07
C LYS A 94 20.28 -2.71 55.06
N ARG A 95 19.71 -3.83 55.49
CA ARG A 95 19.46 -4.18 56.91
C ARG A 95 19.33 -5.70 57.05
N GLY A 96 19.98 -6.26 58.06
CA GLY A 96 20.07 -7.69 58.30
C GLY A 96 19.54 -8.12 59.67
N GLN A 97 19.73 -9.43 59.90
CA GLN A 97 19.75 -10.21 61.15
C GLN A 97 18.43 -10.51 61.88
N LYS A 98 18.08 -11.80 61.99
CA LYS A 98 18.30 -12.68 63.17
C LYS A 98 17.62 -14.05 62.95
N PHE A 99 18.39 -15.15 62.92
CA PHE A 99 18.57 -16.15 64.01
C PHE A 99 17.33 -17.00 64.36
N LYS A 100 17.34 -18.29 64.02
CA LYS A 100 17.74 -19.38 64.94
C LYS A 100 17.69 -20.77 64.26
N ASN A 101 18.78 -21.51 64.45
CA ASN A 101 18.90 -22.95 64.29
C ASN A 101 18.13 -23.66 65.40
N ASN A 102 17.60 -24.86 65.12
CA ASN A 102 17.85 -26.05 65.93
C ASN A 102 17.59 -27.33 65.13
N LYS A 103 18.64 -28.15 65.04
CA LYS A 103 18.64 -29.58 64.74
C LYS A 103 18.35 -30.36 66.03
N SER A 104 17.77 -31.55 65.89
CA SER A 104 17.84 -32.77 66.73
C SER A 104 16.45 -33.43 66.64
N SER A 105 16.21 -34.73 66.51
CA SER A 105 17.00 -35.97 66.45
C SER A 105 16.00 -37.10 66.20
N ASP A 106 16.52 -38.20 65.68
CA ASP A 106 16.02 -39.58 65.64
C ASP A 106 14.80 -39.95 66.50
N SER A 107 13.88 -40.74 65.93
CA SER A 107 13.44 -42.03 66.49
C SER A 107 12.49 -42.75 65.54
N GLU A 108 12.84 -44.00 65.24
CA GLU A 108 11.94 -45.03 64.72
C GLU A 108 10.74 -45.23 65.64
N VAL A 109 9.53 -45.30 65.07
CA VAL A 109 8.42 -46.08 65.65
C VAL A 109 7.68 -46.77 64.51
N LYS A 110 7.84 -48.11 64.46
CA LYS A 110 6.91 -49.04 63.82
C LYS A 110 5.60 -49.04 64.61
N THR A 111 4.48 -48.99 63.90
CA THR A 111 3.22 -49.56 64.37
C THR A 111 2.38 -50.01 63.17
N ASP A 112 2.31 -51.33 63.01
CA ASP A 112 1.19 -52.01 62.36
C ASP A 112 -0.10 -51.73 63.14
N HIS A 113 -1.23 -51.58 62.45
CA HIS A 113 -2.48 -52.29 62.75
C HIS A 113 -3.62 -51.85 61.81
N ILE A 114 -4.15 -52.84 61.07
CA ILE A 114 -5.57 -53.24 61.00
C ILE A 114 -6.60 -52.12 60.79
N PHE A 115 -7.29 -52.14 59.64
CA PHE A 115 -8.75 -51.98 59.67
C PHE A 115 -9.45 -52.87 58.65
N GLN A 116 -10.46 -53.56 59.16
CA GLN A 116 -11.25 -54.63 58.57
C GLN A 116 -12.25 -54.13 57.53
N SER A 117 -12.55 -55.05 56.61
CA SER A 117 -13.76 -55.08 55.80
C SER A 117 -15.00 -55.40 56.65
N TYR A 118 -16.04 -54.59 56.51
CA TYR A 118 -17.47 -54.91 56.61
C TYR A 118 -18.16 -53.85 55.74
N GLY A 119 -19.22 -54.06 54.99
CA GLY A 119 -20.26 -55.09 54.97
C GLY A 119 -21.45 -54.39 54.33
N THR A 120 -22.05 -55.02 53.34
CA THR A 120 -23.25 -54.58 52.63
C THR A 120 -24.45 -54.51 53.58
N GLU A 121 -25.16 -53.39 53.62
CA GLU A 121 -26.53 -53.37 54.15
C GLU A 121 -27.43 -52.40 53.38
N THR A 122 -28.53 -52.97 52.91
CA THR A 122 -29.70 -52.38 52.29
C THR A 122 -30.57 -51.66 53.33
N GLY A 123 -31.14 -50.49 53.00
CA GLY A 123 -32.41 -50.08 53.62
C GLY A 123 -32.72 -48.58 53.72
N ARG A 124 -33.91 -48.26 53.24
CA ARG A 124 -34.83 -47.15 53.61
C ARG A 124 -34.54 -45.72 53.13
N THR A 125 -35.34 -45.39 52.12
CA THR A 125 -36.00 -44.10 51.87
C THR A 125 -36.51 -43.40 53.15
N MET A 126 -36.02 -42.18 53.39
CA MET A 126 -36.71 -41.17 54.18
C MET A 126 -37.18 -40.07 53.24
N GLN A 127 -38.51 -39.92 53.13
CA GLN A 127 -39.16 -38.76 52.55
C GLN A 127 -39.18 -37.65 53.61
N THR A 128 -38.43 -36.57 53.39
CA THR A 128 -38.62 -35.30 54.08
C THR A 128 -39.42 -34.38 53.16
N GLN A 129 -40.69 -34.19 53.50
CA GLN A 129 -41.52 -33.10 52.98
C GLN A 129 -41.03 -31.79 53.60
N THR A 130 -40.52 -30.88 52.78
CA THR A 130 -40.33 -29.46 53.14
C THR A 130 -41.19 -28.60 52.23
N ASN A 131 -41.81 -27.61 52.89
CA ASN A 131 -42.91 -26.78 52.42
C ASN A 131 -42.61 -26.00 51.13
N GLU A 132 -43.63 -25.96 50.27
CA GLU A 132 -43.71 -25.17 49.04
C GLU A 132 -43.82 -23.67 49.34
N GLY A 133 -42.69 -22.96 49.29
CA GLY A 133 -42.68 -21.55 48.92
C GLY A 133 -42.70 -21.46 47.40
N LYS A 134 -43.83 -21.06 46.80
CA LYS A 134 -43.96 -20.82 45.35
C LYS A 134 -43.17 -19.57 44.96
N GLU A 135 -41.87 -19.73 44.78
CA GLU A 135 -41.02 -18.78 44.09
C GLU A 135 -41.36 -18.87 42.61
N TYR A 136 -41.86 -17.77 42.02
CA TYR A 136 -42.16 -17.69 40.59
C TYR A 136 -40.83 -17.75 39.82
N GLU A 137 -40.34 -18.96 39.57
CA GLU A 137 -39.25 -19.21 38.64
C GLU A 137 -39.70 -18.73 37.25
N LEU A 138 -39.17 -17.58 36.85
CA LEU A 138 -39.30 -17.03 35.52
C LEU A 138 -38.78 -18.10 34.54
N GLN A 139 -39.69 -18.90 33.97
CA GLN A 139 -39.36 -19.95 33.00
C GLN A 139 -38.77 -19.26 31.75
N ALA A 140 -37.45 -19.05 31.76
CA ALA A 140 -36.72 -18.67 30.57
C ALA A 140 -37.07 -19.70 29.48
N PRO A 141 -37.45 -19.25 28.26
CA PRO A 141 -38.04 -20.13 27.28
C PRO A 141 -37.07 -21.27 26.95
N ARG A 142 -37.52 -22.52 27.17
CA ARG A 142 -36.75 -23.76 27.01
C ARG A 142 -36.00 -23.88 25.66
N MET A 143 -36.41 -23.12 24.65
CA MET A 143 -35.76 -23.03 23.34
C MET A 143 -34.37 -22.36 23.39
N ILE A 144 -34.18 -21.30 24.20
CA ILE A 144 -32.91 -20.56 24.26
C ILE A 144 -31.78 -21.47 24.77
N ASN A 145 -32.07 -22.35 25.73
CA ASN A 145 -31.09 -23.27 26.31
C ASN A 145 -30.58 -24.34 25.33
N LYS A 146 -31.33 -24.67 24.27
CA LYS A 146 -30.89 -25.64 23.24
C LYS A 146 -30.11 -24.99 22.10
N ILE A 147 -30.45 -23.75 21.73
CA ILE A 147 -29.84 -23.05 20.59
C ILE A 147 -28.48 -22.46 20.97
N LEU A 148 -28.35 -21.93 22.19
CA LEU A 148 -27.16 -21.22 22.64
C LEU A 148 -25.85 -22.05 22.58
N PRO A 149 -25.82 -23.34 22.97
CA PRO A 149 -24.63 -24.18 22.86
C PRO A 149 -24.19 -24.43 21.41
N ILE A 150 -25.17 -24.59 20.50
CA ILE A 150 -24.91 -24.79 19.07
C ILE A 150 -24.29 -23.51 18.50
N PHE A 151 -24.88 -22.35 18.82
CA PHE A 151 -24.35 -21.05 18.40
C PHE A 151 -22.91 -20.83 18.86
N PHE A 152 -22.59 -21.09 20.13
CA PHE A 152 -21.21 -20.98 20.63
C PHE A 152 -20.25 -21.97 19.96
N THR A 153 -20.72 -23.16 19.60
CA THR A 153 -19.91 -24.14 18.86
C THR A 153 -19.58 -23.63 17.47
N ILE A 154 -20.55 -23.06 16.74
CA ILE A 154 -20.33 -22.44 15.42
C ILE A 154 -19.36 -21.26 15.55
N LEU A 155 -19.55 -20.39 16.54
CA LEU A 155 -18.68 -19.24 16.77
C LEU A 155 -17.22 -19.67 17.01
N LYS A 156 -16.99 -20.75 17.76
CA LYS A 156 -15.65 -21.32 17.96
C LYS A 156 -15.04 -21.88 16.68
N LEU A 157 -15.83 -22.54 15.84
CA LEU A 157 -15.36 -23.05 14.55
C LEU A 157 -14.97 -21.91 13.61
N VAL A 158 -15.81 -20.88 13.50
CA VAL A 158 -15.53 -19.67 12.70
C VAL A 158 -14.27 -18.98 13.20
N ALA A 159 -14.17 -18.76 14.50
CA ALA A 159 -12.98 -18.19 15.11
C ALA A 159 -11.72 -19.02 14.84
N THR A 160 -11.81 -20.35 14.92
CA THR A 160 -10.69 -21.23 14.62
C THR A 160 -10.26 -21.09 13.16
N ALA A 161 -11.21 -21.05 12.23
CA ALA A 161 -10.93 -20.83 10.81
C ALA A 161 -10.28 -19.46 10.56
N ILE A 162 -10.72 -18.40 11.24
CA ILE A 162 -10.12 -17.06 11.16
C ILE A 162 -8.67 -17.08 11.68
N SER A 163 -8.41 -17.69 12.83
CA SER A 163 -7.05 -17.83 13.38
C SER A 163 -6.14 -18.60 12.41
N MET A 164 -6.61 -19.75 11.93
CA MET A 164 -5.85 -20.57 11.00
C MET A 164 -5.54 -19.80 9.70
N SER A 165 -6.52 -19.09 9.15
CA SER A 165 -6.35 -18.26 7.95
C SER A 165 -5.39 -17.10 8.19
N SER A 166 -5.45 -16.46 9.37
CA SER A 166 -4.51 -15.40 9.77
C SER A 166 -3.08 -15.94 9.83
N MET A 167 -2.87 -17.14 10.42
CA MET A 167 -1.55 -17.78 10.47
C MET A 167 -1.02 -18.13 9.08
N ILE A 168 -1.86 -18.73 8.21
CA ILE A 168 -1.51 -19.03 6.82
C ILE A 168 -1.09 -17.74 6.10
N MET A 169 -1.88 -16.68 6.23
CA MET A 169 -1.58 -15.41 5.57
C MET A 169 -0.34 -14.73 6.11
N ASN A 170 0.01 -14.87 7.39
CA ASN A 170 1.28 -14.37 7.92
C ASN A 170 2.49 -15.12 7.33
N ILE A 171 2.39 -16.44 7.13
CA ILE A 171 3.44 -17.22 6.46
C ILE A 171 3.55 -16.83 4.97
N VAL A 172 2.41 -16.64 4.30
CA VAL A 172 2.36 -16.18 2.92
C VAL A 172 2.96 -14.78 2.80
N TYR A 173 2.64 -13.88 3.74
CA TYR A 173 3.17 -12.52 3.79
C TYR A 173 4.69 -12.53 3.88
N SER A 174 5.29 -13.33 4.78
CA SER A 174 6.75 -13.38 4.91
C SER A 174 7.47 -13.90 3.66
N ARG A 175 6.79 -14.71 2.85
CA ARG A 175 7.35 -15.28 1.62
C ARG A 175 7.13 -14.41 0.38
N LYS A 176 5.95 -13.78 0.27
CA LYS A 176 5.49 -13.14 -0.98
C LYS A 176 5.53 -11.61 -0.95
N VAL A 177 5.73 -10.98 0.21
CA VAL A 177 5.83 -9.52 0.33
C VAL A 177 7.28 -9.09 0.54
N ILE A 178 7.65 -7.94 -0.04
CA ILE A 178 8.97 -7.33 0.11
C ILE A 178 9.02 -6.55 1.44
N PHE A 179 10.12 -6.67 2.16
CA PHE A 179 10.35 -5.94 3.39
C PHE A 179 11.26 -4.73 3.16
N PHE A 180 11.02 -3.65 3.88
CA PHE A 180 11.85 -2.44 3.84
C PHE A 180 13.27 -2.67 4.36
N SER A 181 13.45 -3.58 5.33
CA SER A 181 14.76 -3.91 5.88
C SER A 181 14.87 -5.37 6.32
N SER A 182 16.11 -5.90 6.30
CA SER A 182 16.37 -7.29 6.71
C SER A 182 16.08 -7.48 8.19
N LYS A 183 16.32 -6.45 9.01
CA LYS A 183 15.97 -6.43 10.44
C LYS A 183 14.46 -6.57 10.65
N SER A 184 13.65 -5.85 9.87
CA SER A 184 12.18 -5.96 9.93
C SER A 184 11.70 -7.36 9.55
N TYR A 185 12.28 -7.95 8.50
CA TYR A 185 11.98 -9.32 8.09
C TYR A 185 12.35 -10.35 9.17
N MET A 186 13.56 -10.26 9.74
CA MET A 186 14.01 -11.16 10.80
C MET A 186 13.16 -11.02 12.07
N MET A 187 12.77 -9.80 12.45
CA MET A 187 11.85 -9.56 13.55
C MET A 187 10.47 -10.18 13.27
N TYR A 188 9.93 -10.01 12.06
CA TYR A 188 8.66 -10.61 11.65
C TYR A 188 8.71 -12.15 11.73
N MET A 189 9.77 -12.77 11.21
CA MET A 189 9.97 -14.21 11.27
C MET A 189 10.17 -14.71 12.71
N LEU A 190 10.92 -13.98 13.54
CA LEU A 190 11.10 -14.29 14.95
C LEU A 190 9.76 -14.34 15.68
N ILE A 191 8.86 -13.39 15.42
CA ILE A 191 7.54 -13.35 16.05
C ILE A 191 6.63 -14.49 15.56
N ILE A 192 6.71 -14.89 14.29
CA ILE A 192 6.02 -16.09 13.78
C ILE A 192 6.52 -17.36 14.48
N LEU A 193 7.84 -17.47 14.70
CA LEU A 193 8.50 -18.60 15.35
C LEU A 193 8.49 -18.53 16.89
N LEU A 194 8.13 -17.40 17.48
CA LEU A 194 8.02 -17.22 18.92
C LEU A 194 6.86 -18.05 19.50
N ARG A 195 5.75 -18.16 18.75
CA ARG A 195 4.58 -18.95 19.17
C ARG A 195 4.94 -20.42 19.46
N PRO A 196 5.53 -21.19 18.54
CA PRO A 196 5.86 -22.59 18.80
C PRO A 196 6.92 -22.75 19.90
N THR A 197 7.83 -21.78 20.07
CA THR A 197 8.88 -21.86 21.10
C THR A 197 8.34 -21.62 22.52
N ILE A 198 7.42 -20.66 22.72
CA ILE A 198 6.74 -20.46 24.01
C ILE A 198 5.94 -21.72 24.38
N ILE A 199 5.18 -22.26 23.42
CA ILE A 199 4.37 -23.47 23.65
C ILE A 199 5.27 -24.68 23.92
N PHE A 200 6.39 -24.80 23.19
CA PHE A 200 7.37 -25.87 23.40
C PHE A 200 7.91 -25.84 24.82
N ARG A 201 8.30 -24.66 25.30
CA ARG A 201 8.76 -24.49 26.67
C ARG A 201 7.69 -24.90 27.68
N TYR A 202 6.45 -24.44 27.51
CA TYR A 202 5.34 -24.82 28.38
C TYR A 202 5.10 -26.35 28.40
N VAL A 203 5.08 -26.98 27.22
CA VAL A 203 4.91 -28.43 27.09
C VAL A 203 6.07 -29.18 27.75
N CYS A 204 7.30 -28.70 27.60
CA CYS A 204 8.46 -29.25 28.30
C CYS A 204 8.33 -29.12 29.82
N ASP A 205 7.90 -27.96 30.33
CA ASP A 205 7.74 -27.73 31.77
C ASP A 205 6.65 -28.64 32.36
N VAL A 206 5.52 -28.79 31.67
CA VAL A 206 4.45 -29.74 32.04
C VAL A 206 4.96 -31.18 31.99
N PHE A 207 5.72 -31.55 30.96
CA PHE A 207 6.29 -32.88 30.82
C PHE A 207 7.29 -33.20 31.94
N VAL A 208 8.19 -32.27 32.27
CA VAL A 208 9.17 -32.42 33.36
C VAL A 208 8.45 -32.56 34.70
N ASN A 209 7.44 -31.74 34.97
CA ASN A 209 6.62 -31.87 36.19
C ASN A 209 5.83 -33.18 36.24
N TYR A 210 5.34 -33.66 35.10
CA TYR A 210 4.66 -34.94 35.03
C TYR A 210 5.62 -36.11 35.26
N CYS A 211 6.84 -36.05 34.69
CA CYS A 211 7.90 -37.02 34.90
C CYS A 211 8.42 -37.02 36.33
N SER A 212 8.51 -35.86 37.00
CA SER A 212 8.95 -35.80 38.39
C SER A 212 7.91 -36.34 39.36
N LEU A 213 6.62 -36.19 39.05
CA LEU A 213 5.51 -36.77 39.83
C LEU A 213 5.32 -38.26 39.60
N CYS A 214 5.59 -38.76 38.39
CA CYS A 214 5.66 -40.19 38.12
C CYS A 214 6.99 -40.73 38.65
N LYS A 215 7.07 -41.07 39.95
CA LYS A 215 8.22 -41.77 40.53
C LYS A 215 8.66 -42.88 39.57
N CYS A 216 9.95 -42.86 39.18
CA CYS A 216 10.54 -43.82 38.25
C CYS A 216 10.50 -45.29 38.73
N GLU A 217 9.96 -45.58 39.92
CA GLU A 217 9.80 -46.94 40.43
C GLU A 217 8.78 -47.77 39.62
N ASP A 218 7.71 -47.16 39.10
CA ASP A 218 6.70 -47.86 38.30
C ASP A 218 7.11 -48.11 36.83
N LEU A 219 8.31 -47.65 36.42
CA LEU A 219 8.85 -47.88 35.08
C LEU A 219 9.54 -49.24 34.93
N LYS A 220 9.81 -49.97 36.02
CA LYS A 220 10.48 -51.30 35.97
C LYS A 220 9.53 -52.48 35.78
N SER A 221 8.21 -52.30 35.92
CA SER A 221 7.23 -53.36 35.63
C SER A 221 6.94 -53.43 34.12
N ASP A 222 7.84 -54.09 33.39
CA ASP A 222 7.92 -54.09 31.92
C ASP A 222 6.91 -55.03 31.21
N LYS A 223 5.90 -55.56 31.93
CA LYS A 223 5.01 -56.61 31.39
C LYS A 223 3.67 -56.14 30.82
N ASP A 224 3.26 -54.88 31.00
CA ASP A 224 1.95 -54.43 30.52
C ASP A 224 2.04 -53.61 29.21
N SER A 225 1.82 -54.29 28.09
CA SER A 225 1.70 -53.68 26.76
C SER A 225 0.60 -52.60 26.67
N ALA A 226 -0.42 -52.67 27.55
CA ALA A 226 -1.48 -51.67 27.66
C ALA A 226 -0.94 -50.29 28.13
N ASN A 227 0.02 -50.27 29.06
CA ASN A 227 0.62 -49.04 29.58
C ASN A 227 1.48 -48.32 28.54
N ARG A 228 2.11 -49.05 27.60
CA ARG A 228 2.93 -48.44 26.53
C ARG A 228 2.06 -47.62 25.56
N LYS A 229 0.88 -48.13 25.19
CA LYS A 229 -0.06 -47.39 24.32
C LYS A 229 -0.57 -46.11 24.98
N GLU A 230 -0.93 -46.17 26.27
CA GLU A 230 -1.40 -45.00 27.01
C GLU A 230 -0.31 -43.91 27.14
N ARG A 231 0.94 -44.31 27.44
CA ARG A 231 2.08 -43.39 27.48
C ARG A 231 2.35 -42.73 26.13
N LEU A 232 2.33 -43.50 25.04
CA LEU A 232 2.50 -42.98 23.69
C LEU A 232 1.39 -41.97 23.34
N LEU A 233 0.13 -42.28 23.68
CA LEU A 233 -1.01 -41.41 23.41
C LEU A 233 -0.89 -40.06 24.16
N LYS A 234 -0.42 -40.10 25.41
CA LYS A 234 -0.14 -38.90 26.22
C LYS A 234 0.96 -38.04 25.60
N ILE A 235 2.06 -38.64 25.19
CA ILE A 235 3.15 -37.93 24.49
C ILE A 235 2.63 -37.33 23.18
N LEU A 236 1.89 -38.11 22.38
CA LEU A 236 1.33 -37.65 21.11
C LEU A 236 0.40 -36.44 21.30
N HIS A 237 -0.32 -36.38 22.42
CA HIS A 237 -1.15 -35.24 22.75
C HIS A 237 -0.39 -34.03 23.26
N LEU A 238 0.66 -34.21 24.05
CA LEU A 238 1.57 -33.11 24.38
C LEU A 238 2.09 -32.46 23.09
N PHE A 239 2.53 -33.26 22.11
CA PHE A 239 2.91 -32.75 20.78
C PHE A 239 1.73 -32.16 20.00
N GLY A 240 0.57 -32.82 19.99
CA GLY A 240 -0.63 -32.35 19.31
C GLY A 240 -1.14 -31.01 19.85
N SER A 241 -0.99 -30.79 21.16
CA SER A 241 -1.33 -29.52 21.81
C SER A 241 -0.49 -28.36 21.30
N MET A 242 0.75 -28.61 20.88
CA MET A 242 1.60 -27.59 20.28
C MET A 242 1.02 -27.08 18.96
N PHE A 243 0.58 -28.01 18.11
CA PHE A 243 -0.10 -27.69 16.86
C PHE A 243 -1.44 -27.01 17.12
N LEU A 244 -2.18 -27.46 18.15
CA LEU A 244 -3.46 -26.84 18.51
C LEU A 244 -3.30 -25.35 18.84
N PHE A 245 -2.29 -25.05 19.64
CA PHE A 245 -1.97 -23.67 19.97
C PHE A 245 -1.47 -22.89 18.77
N GLN A 246 -0.66 -23.49 17.90
CA GLN A 246 -0.11 -22.80 16.72
C GLN A 246 -1.19 -22.36 15.73
N MET A 247 -2.21 -23.21 15.51
CA MET A 247 -3.28 -22.95 14.54
C MET A 247 -4.48 -22.19 15.15
N GLY A 248 -4.52 -22.07 16.47
CA GLY A 248 -5.68 -21.53 17.20
C GLY A 248 -6.83 -22.52 17.37
N THR A 249 -6.62 -23.79 17.08
CA THR A 249 -7.64 -24.85 17.21
C THR A 249 -7.87 -25.27 18.67
N PHE A 250 -7.04 -24.78 19.60
CA PHE A 250 -7.31 -24.86 21.04
C PHE A 250 -8.68 -24.27 21.43
N ARG A 251 -9.27 -23.41 20.58
CA ARG A 251 -10.63 -22.86 20.74
C ARG A 251 -11.73 -23.93 20.66
N ILE A 252 -11.46 -25.07 20.03
CA ILE A 252 -12.40 -26.19 19.88
C ILE A 252 -12.35 -27.11 21.12
N CYS A 253 -11.28 -27.04 21.93
CA CYS A 253 -11.13 -27.86 23.12
C CYS A 253 -12.28 -27.65 24.11
N HIS A 254 -12.60 -28.70 24.86
CA HIS A 254 -13.71 -28.66 25.79
C HIS A 254 -13.40 -27.71 26.97
N GLU A 255 -14.12 -26.58 27.01
CA GLU A 255 -13.87 -25.49 27.96
C GLU A 255 -13.80 -25.94 29.42
N GLN A 256 -14.62 -26.92 29.84
CA GLN A 256 -14.67 -27.30 31.25
C GLN A 256 -13.33 -27.80 31.81
N TYR A 257 -12.45 -28.37 30.98
CA TYR A 257 -11.21 -29.00 31.42
C TYR A 257 -9.97 -28.13 31.18
N GLN A 258 -10.03 -27.19 30.23
CA GLN A 258 -8.85 -26.48 29.71
C GLN A 258 -8.99 -24.95 29.74
N ARG A 259 -9.79 -24.37 30.65
CA ARG A 259 -10.04 -22.91 30.68
C ARG A 259 -8.78 -22.06 30.73
N PHE A 260 -7.85 -22.40 31.62
CA PHE A 260 -6.59 -21.67 31.78
C PHE A 260 -5.74 -21.75 30.51
N LEU A 261 -5.67 -22.94 29.93
CA LEU A 261 -4.94 -23.21 28.69
C LEU A 261 -5.52 -22.39 27.52
N ILE A 262 -6.86 -22.33 27.39
CA ILE A 262 -7.54 -21.51 26.38
C ILE A 262 -7.26 -20.01 26.61
N LEU A 263 -7.33 -19.56 27.87
CA LEU A 263 -7.06 -18.16 28.22
C LEU A 263 -5.62 -17.74 27.87
N GLU A 264 -4.63 -18.56 28.25
CA GLU A 264 -3.22 -18.34 27.90
C GLU A 264 -3.01 -18.33 26.39
N GLY A 265 -3.65 -19.26 25.67
CA GLY A 265 -3.61 -19.30 24.20
C GLY A 265 -4.15 -18.02 23.55
N LEU A 266 -5.27 -17.49 24.04
CA LEU A 266 -5.84 -16.23 23.55
C LEU A 266 -4.93 -15.02 23.84
N ILE A 267 -4.29 -14.98 25.01
CA ILE A 267 -3.38 -13.87 25.38
C ILE A 267 -2.13 -13.89 24.47
N VAL A 268 -1.51 -15.05 24.31
CA VAL A 268 -0.33 -15.22 23.44
C VAL A 268 -0.68 -14.86 22.00
N GLU A 269 -1.83 -15.32 21.51
CA GLU A 269 -2.28 -15.03 20.16
C GLU A 269 -2.60 -13.54 19.95
N ALA A 270 -3.26 -12.88 20.90
CA ALA A 270 -3.54 -11.44 20.84
C ALA A 270 -2.25 -10.62 20.76
N PHE A 271 -1.28 -10.95 21.61
CA PHE A 271 0.03 -10.29 21.63
C PHE A 271 0.76 -10.46 20.30
N GLN A 272 0.80 -11.68 19.77
CA GLN A 272 1.45 -11.97 18.50
C GLN A 272 0.79 -11.23 17.33
N VAL A 273 -0.54 -11.29 17.22
CA VAL A 273 -1.30 -10.60 16.15
C VAL A 273 -1.07 -9.09 16.22
N ALA A 274 -1.09 -8.50 17.42
CA ALA A 274 -0.84 -7.07 17.60
C ALA A 274 0.56 -6.67 17.13
N ILE A 275 1.61 -7.43 17.50
CA ILE A 275 2.98 -7.13 17.07
C ILE A 275 3.15 -7.30 15.56
N LEU A 276 2.60 -8.36 14.97
CA LEU A 276 2.68 -8.57 13.53
C LEU A 276 1.97 -7.44 12.75
N LEU A 277 0.83 -6.96 13.25
CA LEU A 277 0.14 -5.79 12.67
C LEU A 277 1.00 -4.52 12.73
N ILE A 278 1.70 -4.27 13.84
CA ILE A 278 2.61 -3.13 13.97
C ILE A 278 3.77 -3.25 12.96
N ILE A 279 4.41 -4.42 12.87
CA ILE A 279 5.51 -4.63 11.92
C ILE A 279 5.02 -4.47 10.47
N GLN A 280 3.83 -4.98 10.14
CA GLN A 280 3.22 -4.83 8.82
C GLN A 280 2.91 -3.36 8.51
N HIS A 281 2.36 -2.62 9.48
CA HIS A 281 2.09 -1.20 9.32
C HIS A 281 3.37 -0.41 9.03
N VAL A 282 4.41 -0.56 9.85
CA VAL A 282 5.71 0.09 9.66
C VAL A 282 6.33 -0.29 8.31
N ASN A 283 6.25 -1.56 7.93
CA ASN A 283 6.77 -2.03 6.64
C ASN A 283 6.05 -1.37 5.45
N ASN A 284 4.73 -1.25 5.53
CA ASN A 284 3.93 -0.69 4.45
C ASN A 284 4.09 0.83 4.34
N GLU A 285 4.15 1.54 5.48
CA GLU A 285 4.39 2.98 5.52
C GLU A 285 5.78 3.32 4.98
N SER A 286 6.81 2.57 5.39
CA SER A 286 8.20 2.85 4.98
C SER A 286 8.47 2.63 3.49
N MET A 287 7.67 1.81 2.81
CA MET A 287 7.84 1.53 1.37
C MET A 287 7.14 2.56 0.48
N ASN A 288 6.40 3.54 1.04
CA ASN A 288 5.67 4.57 0.29
C ASN A 288 4.81 4.03 -0.87
N PHE A 289 4.21 2.84 -0.71
CA PHE A 289 3.31 2.33 -1.73
C PHE A 289 2.00 3.12 -1.71
N GLU A 290 1.72 3.89 -2.77
CA GLU A 290 0.42 4.56 -2.97
C GLU A 290 -0.75 3.56 -2.95
N MET A 291 -0.50 2.28 -3.29
CA MET A 291 -1.49 1.22 -3.22
C MET A 291 -0.96 -0.05 -2.57
N LEU A 292 -1.58 -0.46 -1.46
CA LEU A 292 -1.37 -1.78 -0.84
C LEU A 292 -1.80 -2.90 -1.80
N ASN A 293 -0.95 -3.91 -1.97
CA ASN A 293 -1.25 -5.13 -2.71
C ASN A 293 -2.39 -5.92 -2.01
N LEU A 294 -3.14 -6.71 -2.77
CA LEU A 294 -4.22 -7.57 -2.29
C LEU A 294 -3.80 -8.48 -1.12
N ILE A 295 -2.57 -9.01 -1.15
CA ILE A 295 -2.01 -9.84 -0.08
C ILE A 295 -1.91 -9.04 1.23
N GLN A 296 -1.39 -7.80 1.18
CA GLN A 296 -1.24 -6.93 2.35
C GLN A 296 -2.60 -6.58 2.94
N LYS A 297 -3.57 -6.16 2.10
CA LYS A 297 -4.95 -5.84 2.53
C LYS A 297 -5.63 -7.03 3.19
N THR A 298 -5.53 -8.22 2.57
CA THR A 298 -6.13 -9.45 3.09
C THR A 298 -5.51 -9.88 4.41
N CYS A 299 -4.18 -9.76 4.54
CA CYS A 299 -3.46 -10.11 5.77
C CYS A 299 -3.86 -9.20 6.94
N ILE A 300 -3.91 -7.88 6.72
CA ILE A 300 -4.35 -6.90 7.73
C ILE A 300 -5.80 -7.15 8.12
N ALA A 301 -6.70 -7.35 7.16
CA ALA A 301 -8.11 -7.63 7.44
C ALA A 301 -8.31 -8.90 8.27
N LEU A 302 -7.61 -9.99 7.94
CA LEU A 302 -7.67 -11.23 8.71
C LEU A 302 -7.07 -11.10 10.10
N ALA A 303 -6.01 -10.31 10.26
CA ALA A 303 -5.43 -10.02 11.57
C ALA A 303 -6.41 -9.23 12.46
N PHE A 304 -7.09 -8.21 11.93
CA PHE A 304 -8.15 -7.49 12.65
C PHE A 304 -9.34 -8.39 12.99
N ALA A 305 -9.80 -9.22 12.04
CA ALA A 305 -10.87 -10.19 12.28
C ALA A 305 -10.48 -11.18 13.39
N ASN A 306 -9.23 -11.63 13.42
CA ASN A 306 -8.74 -12.52 14.46
C ASN A 306 -8.68 -11.81 15.83
N LEU A 307 -8.21 -10.57 15.88
CA LEU A 307 -8.18 -9.79 17.13
C LEU A 307 -9.60 -9.57 17.68
N LEU A 308 -10.57 -9.24 16.82
CA LEU A 308 -11.97 -9.10 17.21
C LEU A 308 -12.54 -10.42 17.75
N SER A 309 -12.24 -11.54 17.07
CA SER A 309 -12.61 -12.87 17.51
C SER A 309 -12.03 -13.19 18.90
N ILE A 310 -10.78 -12.82 19.16
CA ILE A 310 -10.14 -13.03 20.47
C ILE A 310 -10.84 -12.21 21.55
N ILE A 311 -11.19 -10.94 21.29
CA ILE A 311 -11.90 -10.08 22.24
C ILE A 311 -13.27 -10.67 22.62
N ILE A 312 -14.02 -11.19 21.64
CA ILE A 312 -15.33 -11.83 21.88
C ILE A 312 -15.17 -13.05 22.79
N GLN A 313 -14.15 -13.89 22.55
CA GLN A 313 -13.90 -15.09 23.36
C GLN A 313 -13.36 -14.79 24.75
N LEU A 314 -12.50 -13.78 24.89
CA LEU A 314 -12.05 -13.32 26.21
C LEU A 314 -13.23 -12.85 27.05
N ARG A 315 -14.18 -12.10 26.46
CA ARG A 315 -15.41 -11.69 27.15
C ARG A 315 -16.25 -12.90 27.58
N SER A 316 -16.43 -13.90 26.73
CA SER A 316 -17.20 -15.10 27.10
C SER A 316 -16.53 -15.89 28.23
N ILE A 317 -15.21 -16.05 28.20
CA ILE A 317 -14.45 -16.75 29.25
C ILE A 317 -14.52 -15.99 30.57
N ILE A 318 -14.34 -14.66 30.55
CA ILE A 318 -14.44 -13.81 31.74
C ILE A 318 -15.85 -13.91 32.35
N ALA A 319 -16.91 -13.87 31.54
CA ALA A 319 -18.29 -14.03 32.01
C ALA A 319 -18.50 -15.38 32.72
N ILE A 320 -17.96 -16.47 32.16
CA ILE A 320 -18.01 -17.81 32.76
C ILE A 320 -17.24 -17.84 34.09
N ILE A 321 -16.05 -17.23 34.16
CA ILE A 321 -15.26 -17.15 35.39
C ILE A 321 -16.00 -16.37 36.48
N ILE A 322 -16.62 -15.24 36.13
CA ILE A 322 -17.42 -14.43 37.07
C ILE A 322 -18.61 -15.24 37.61
N ASP A 323 -19.34 -15.96 36.75
CA ASP A 323 -20.45 -16.83 37.17
C ASP A 323 -19.99 -17.93 38.13
N ILE A 324 -18.82 -18.54 37.87
CA ILE A 324 -18.23 -19.55 38.75
C ILE A 324 -17.87 -18.96 40.12
N VAL A 325 -17.22 -17.79 40.13
CA VAL A 325 -16.86 -17.11 41.38
C VAL A 325 -18.12 -16.75 42.17
N LYS A 326 -19.18 -16.30 41.49
CA LYS A 326 -20.48 -15.99 42.10
C LYS A 326 -21.14 -17.23 42.70
N LYS A 327 -21.18 -18.35 41.97
CA LYS A 327 -21.73 -19.63 42.45
C LYS A 327 -20.92 -20.22 43.60
N ARG A 328 -19.59 -20.09 43.58
CA ARG A 328 -18.71 -20.54 44.67
C ARG A 328 -18.98 -19.78 45.97
N LYS A 329 -19.27 -18.47 45.89
CA LYS A 329 -19.71 -17.68 47.06
C LYS A 329 -21.06 -18.15 47.63
N GLN A 330 -21.90 -18.79 46.84
CA GLN A 330 -23.21 -19.29 47.27
C GLN A 330 -23.17 -20.69 47.89
N ASN A 331 -21.99 -21.26 48.18
CA ASN A 331 -21.82 -22.61 48.77
C ASN A 331 -22.57 -23.73 48.03
N LYS A 332 -22.92 -23.55 46.74
CA LYS A 332 -23.45 -24.63 45.93
C LYS A 332 -22.33 -25.63 45.70
N GLU A 333 -22.51 -26.83 46.23
CA GLU A 333 -21.59 -27.94 46.11
C GLU A 333 -21.30 -28.18 44.62
N TYR A 334 -20.06 -27.90 44.22
CA TYR A 334 -19.66 -28.09 42.83
C TYR A 334 -19.65 -29.58 42.55
N LEU A 335 -20.51 -30.00 41.61
CA LEU A 335 -20.53 -31.35 41.07
C LEU A 335 -19.09 -31.74 40.70
N ARG A 336 -18.46 -32.61 41.52
CA ARG A 336 -17.17 -33.21 41.16
C ARG A 336 -17.43 -33.93 39.84
N LEU A 337 -16.81 -33.42 38.78
CA LEU A 337 -16.85 -34.02 37.45
C LEU A 337 -16.07 -35.34 37.51
N ASP A 338 -16.76 -36.37 37.99
CA ASP A 338 -16.28 -37.72 38.05
C ASP A 338 -16.51 -38.40 36.70
N THR A 339 -15.40 -38.70 36.02
CA THR A 339 -14.96 -40.05 35.63
C THR A 339 -13.74 -39.89 34.72
N LYS A 340 -12.62 -40.54 35.06
CA LYS A 340 -11.39 -40.62 34.23
C LYS A 340 -11.69 -40.95 32.76
N GLU A 341 -12.72 -41.77 32.55
CA GLU A 341 -13.24 -42.17 31.24
C GLU A 341 -13.73 -41.01 30.36
N LYS A 342 -14.36 -39.98 30.94
CA LYS A 342 -14.82 -38.80 30.19
C LYS A 342 -13.64 -38.00 29.65
N ILE A 343 -12.59 -37.84 30.45
CA ILE A 343 -11.37 -37.12 30.07
C ILE A 343 -10.71 -37.82 28.88
N ASP A 344 -10.57 -39.14 28.93
CA ASP A 344 -9.99 -39.94 27.84
C ASP A 344 -10.82 -39.85 26.55
N LYS A 345 -12.15 -39.82 26.67
CA LYS A 345 -13.04 -39.67 25.51
C LYS A 345 -12.90 -38.30 24.85
N PHE A 346 -12.82 -37.22 25.62
CA PHE A 346 -12.60 -35.87 25.09
C PHE A 346 -11.22 -35.76 24.44
N PHE A 347 -10.21 -36.32 25.09
CA PHE A 347 -8.85 -36.33 24.60
C PHE A 347 -8.70 -36.99 23.22
N ARG A 348 -9.32 -38.17 23.01
CA ARG A 348 -9.31 -38.83 21.70
C ARG A 348 -9.97 -37.98 20.62
N LYS A 349 -11.08 -37.30 20.97
CA LYS A 349 -11.78 -36.39 20.04
C LYS A 349 -10.91 -35.18 19.68
N ASP A 350 -10.23 -34.60 20.66
CA ASP A 350 -9.33 -33.47 20.43
C ASP A 350 -8.16 -33.87 19.53
N MET A 351 -7.59 -35.07 19.71
CA MET A 351 -6.54 -35.61 18.83
C MET A 351 -6.98 -35.75 17.38
N ILE A 352 -8.20 -36.27 17.15
CA ILE A 352 -8.77 -36.35 15.79
C ILE A 352 -8.90 -34.95 15.19
N ASN A 353 -9.39 -33.98 15.97
CA ASN A 353 -9.52 -32.59 15.52
C ASN A 353 -8.14 -31.97 15.18
N VAL A 354 -7.08 -32.26 15.96
CA VAL A 354 -5.72 -31.80 15.64
C VAL A 354 -5.28 -32.32 14.28
N MET A 355 -5.40 -33.62 14.06
CA MET A 355 -4.93 -34.27 12.84
C MET A 355 -5.69 -33.76 11.61
N VAL A 356 -7.02 -33.62 11.71
CA VAL A 356 -7.86 -33.07 10.64
C VAL A 356 -7.49 -31.61 10.36
N SER A 357 -7.35 -30.78 11.40
CA SER A 357 -7.01 -29.37 11.18
C SER A 357 -5.61 -29.17 10.62
N LEU A 358 -4.64 -30.01 11.02
CA LEU A 358 -3.27 -29.96 10.49
C LEU A 358 -3.26 -30.32 8.99
N LEU A 359 -4.01 -31.36 8.60
CA LEU A 359 -4.15 -31.74 7.20
C LEU A 359 -4.76 -30.61 6.37
N ILE A 360 -5.86 -30.00 6.85
CA ILE A 360 -6.50 -28.87 6.19
C ILE A 360 -5.52 -27.69 6.06
N PHE A 361 -4.80 -27.36 7.13
CA PHE A 361 -3.81 -26.28 7.11
C PHE A 361 -2.74 -26.50 6.04
N ILE A 362 -2.16 -27.70 5.96
CA ILE A 362 -1.11 -28.02 4.97
C ILE A 362 -1.67 -27.88 3.55
N ILE A 363 -2.86 -28.44 3.29
CA ILE A 363 -3.51 -28.38 1.97
C ILE A 363 -3.75 -26.92 1.56
N VAL A 364 -4.35 -26.11 2.45
CA VAL A 364 -4.64 -24.70 2.15
C VAL A 364 -3.35 -23.90 1.99
N LEU A 365 -2.36 -24.09 2.85
CA LEU A 365 -1.07 -23.39 2.75
C LEU A 365 -0.38 -23.70 1.42
N THR A 366 -0.30 -24.98 1.03
CA THR A 366 0.31 -25.38 -0.25
C THR A 366 -0.46 -24.80 -1.45
N ALA A 367 -1.80 -24.81 -1.41
CA ALA A 367 -2.63 -24.25 -2.47
C ALA A 367 -2.42 -22.73 -2.61
N VAL A 368 -2.42 -21.99 -1.50
CA VAL A 368 -2.22 -20.53 -1.51
C VAL A 368 -0.80 -20.17 -1.97
N MET A 369 0.23 -20.88 -1.49
CA MET A 369 1.62 -20.64 -1.88
C MET A 369 1.88 -20.86 -3.38
N LYS A 370 1.20 -21.84 -4.00
CA LYS A 370 1.29 -22.11 -5.44
C LYS A 370 0.54 -21.09 -6.30
N LYS A 371 -0.61 -20.59 -5.82
CA LYS A 371 -1.47 -19.68 -6.61
C LYS A 371 -0.97 -18.24 -6.63
N LEU A 372 -0.19 -17.83 -5.62
CA LEU A 372 0.30 -16.47 -5.53
C LEU A 372 1.64 -16.31 -6.26
N PRO A 373 1.79 -15.26 -7.10
CA PRO A 373 3.04 -15.01 -7.82
C PRO A 373 4.19 -14.79 -6.83
N ASP A 374 5.39 -15.25 -7.19
CA ASP A 374 6.59 -14.94 -6.42
C ASP A 374 6.89 -13.44 -6.46
N ARG A 375 7.50 -12.95 -5.38
CA ARG A 375 7.96 -11.57 -5.29
C ARG A 375 9.03 -11.33 -6.36
N LYS A 376 8.99 -10.15 -6.97
CA LYS A 376 10.00 -9.68 -7.94
C LYS A 376 10.49 -8.31 -7.48
N CYS A 377 11.80 -8.11 -7.54
CA CYS A 377 12.39 -6.78 -7.35
C CYS A 377 12.27 -5.95 -8.64
N LEU A 378 12.44 -4.64 -8.51
CA LEU A 378 12.57 -3.75 -9.67
C LEU A 378 13.87 -4.06 -10.43
N PRO A 379 13.96 -3.73 -11.73
CA PRO A 379 15.22 -3.79 -12.47
C PRO A 379 16.36 -3.08 -11.73
N GLY A 380 17.55 -3.66 -11.71
CA GLY A 380 18.72 -3.18 -10.99
C GLY A 380 18.78 -3.59 -9.50
N MET A 381 17.83 -4.40 -9.03
CA MET A 381 17.78 -4.90 -7.66
C MET A 381 17.64 -6.43 -7.65
N GLY A 382 18.19 -7.07 -6.62
CA GLY A 382 18.00 -8.50 -6.34
C GLY A 382 17.62 -8.73 -4.87
N PHE A 383 17.30 -9.97 -4.50
CA PHE A 383 16.94 -10.23 -3.11
C PHE A 383 18.19 -10.43 -2.24
N ASN A 384 18.26 -9.68 -1.15
CA ASN A 384 19.00 -10.05 0.04
C ASN A 384 17.99 -10.55 1.07
N GLN A 385 17.82 -11.88 1.13
CA GLN A 385 16.78 -12.55 1.92
C GLN A 385 15.34 -12.21 1.49
N ALA A 386 14.76 -11.11 1.99
CA ALA A 386 13.39 -10.66 1.72
C ALA A 386 13.30 -9.15 1.42
N VAL A 387 14.45 -8.50 1.30
CA VAL A 387 14.59 -7.10 0.93
C VAL A 387 15.10 -7.04 -0.49
N CYS A 388 14.59 -6.09 -1.27
CA CYS A 388 15.19 -5.75 -2.55
C CYS A 388 16.34 -4.77 -2.30
N GLU A 389 17.56 -5.21 -2.58
CA GLU A 389 18.75 -4.37 -2.51
C GLU A 389 19.27 -4.17 -3.93
N SER A 390 19.92 -3.03 -4.19
CA SER A 390 20.61 -2.81 -5.45
C SER A 390 21.63 -3.92 -5.69
N CYS A 391 21.78 -4.31 -6.95
CA CYS A 391 22.82 -5.24 -7.39
C CYS A 391 24.19 -4.84 -6.82
N ILE A 392 24.97 -5.82 -6.34
CA ILE A 392 26.34 -5.56 -5.87
C ILE A 392 27.18 -4.93 -6.98
N ASP A 393 27.03 -5.43 -8.20
CA ASP A 393 27.65 -4.87 -9.38
C ASP A 393 26.82 -3.71 -9.93
N LYS A 394 27.39 -2.50 -9.90
CA LYS A 394 26.75 -1.29 -10.45
C LYS A 394 26.54 -1.35 -11.96
N LYS A 395 27.21 -2.27 -12.65
CA LYS A 395 27.06 -2.55 -14.09
C LYS A 395 26.05 -3.63 -14.38
N CYS A 396 25.35 -4.13 -13.36
CA CYS A 396 24.27 -5.08 -13.52
C CYS A 396 22.91 -4.35 -13.62
N LEU A 397 22.24 -4.55 -14.76
CA LEU A 397 20.87 -4.05 -14.98
C LEU A 397 19.82 -4.97 -14.36
N GLN A 398 20.10 -6.27 -14.22
CA GLN A 398 19.19 -7.22 -13.59
C GLN A 398 19.97 -8.27 -12.82
N CYS A 399 19.71 -8.35 -11.53
CA CYS A 399 20.16 -9.47 -10.70
C CYS A 399 19.09 -10.55 -10.67
N ASP A 400 19.52 -11.80 -10.46
CA ASP A 400 18.64 -12.94 -10.27
C ASP A 400 17.99 -12.92 -8.86
N GLU A 401 17.54 -14.08 -8.38
CA GLU A 401 17.02 -14.26 -7.02
C GLU A 401 17.99 -13.79 -5.92
N ASP A 402 19.28 -13.65 -6.22
CA ASP A 402 20.30 -13.14 -5.30
C ASP A 402 20.86 -11.81 -5.81
N PHE A 403 20.83 -10.77 -4.97
CA PHE A 403 21.42 -9.45 -5.27
C PHE A 403 22.92 -9.50 -5.60
N ALA A 404 23.58 -10.61 -5.24
CA ALA A 404 24.98 -10.88 -5.55
C ALA A 404 25.20 -11.60 -6.89
N THR A 405 24.14 -12.00 -7.60
CA THR A 405 24.23 -12.72 -8.88
C THR A 405 23.64 -11.92 -10.02
N CYS A 406 24.49 -11.41 -10.92
CA CYS A 406 24.02 -10.70 -12.10
C CYS A 406 23.54 -11.66 -13.20
N SER A 407 22.35 -11.42 -13.75
CA SER A 407 21.83 -12.12 -14.93
C SER A 407 21.74 -11.26 -16.18
N PHE A 408 21.81 -9.93 -16.05
CA PHE A 408 21.87 -9.03 -17.19
C PHE A 408 22.72 -7.80 -16.90
N CYS A 409 23.72 -7.55 -17.75
CA CYS A 409 24.65 -6.42 -17.62
C CYS A 409 24.21 -5.18 -18.42
N GLU A 410 24.72 -4.01 -18.02
CA GLU A 410 24.66 -2.78 -18.80
C GLU A 410 25.28 -2.97 -20.20
N ARG A 411 24.88 -2.12 -21.15
CA ARG A 411 25.43 -2.13 -22.52
C ARG A 411 26.95 -1.96 -22.49
N GLY A 412 27.66 -2.72 -23.31
CA GLY A 412 29.12 -2.76 -23.34
C GLY A 412 29.76 -3.63 -22.23
N TYR A 413 28.96 -4.40 -21.49
CA TYR A 413 29.43 -5.35 -20.49
C TYR A 413 28.85 -6.75 -20.75
N PHE A 414 29.58 -7.79 -20.35
CA PHE A 414 29.17 -9.19 -20.42
C PHE A 414 29.37 -9.90 -19.07
N ILE A 415 28.64 -11.00 -18.88
CA ILE A 415 28.71 -11.77 -17.64
C ILE A 415 29.95 -12.66 -17.66
N THR A 416 30.83 -12.44 -16.69
CA THR A 416 32.00 -13.29 -16.44
C THR A 416 31.75 -14.19 -15.23
N PRO A 417 32.13 -15.48 -15.28
CA PRO A 417 32.07 -16.35 -14.12
C PRO A 417 32.97 -15.79 -13.00
N PRO A 418 32.62 -16.04 -11.73
CA PRO A 418 33.28 -15.39 -10.59
C PRO A 418 34.79 -15.69 -10.56
N SER A 419 35.61 -14.63 -10.57
CA SER A 419 37.05 -14.75 -10.39
C SER A 419 37.40 -15.35 -9.02
N ARG A 420 38.45 -16.19 -8.93
CA ARG A 420 38.87 -16.84 -7.67
C ARG A 420 39.13 -15.88 -6.52
N SER A 421 39.50 -14.63 -6.80
CA SER A 421 39.69 -13.56 -5.81
C SER A 421 38.38 -13.08 -5.18
N PHE A 422 37.26 -13.15 -5.91
CA PHE A 422 35.94 -12.68 -5.48
C PHE A 422 35.07 -13.75 -4.81
N GLN A 423 35.44 -15.04 -4.92
CA GLN A 423 34.73 -16.12 -4.24
C GLN A 423 34.68 -15.97 -2.70
N LYS A 424 35.63 -15.25 -2.10
CA LYS A 424 35.64 -15.00 -0.65
C LYS A 424 34.54 -14.04 -0.17
N GLN A 425 33.90 -13.28 -1.07
CA GLN A 425 32.82 -12.35 -0.75
C GLN A 425 31.43 -12.84 -1.19
N GLY A 426 31.32 -14.07 -1.69
CA GLY A 426 30.03 -14.68 -2.04
C GLY A 426 29.40 -14.19 -3.35
N GLY A 427 30.04 -13.28 -4.10
CA GLY A 427 29.55 -12.81 -5.40
C GLY A 427 29.64 -13.89 -6.48
N LYS A 428 28.56 -14.05 -7.26
CA LYS A 428 28.51 -14.91 -8.44
C LYS A 428 28.24 -14.00 -9.64
N ASN A 429 28.90 -14.21 -10.77
CA ASN A 429 28.66 -13.49 -12.02
C ASN A 429 28.83 -11.95 -11.95
N GLN A 430 29.96 -11.45 -12.46
CA GLN A 430 30.26 -10.02 -12.54
C GLN A 430 30.21 -9.53 -13.99
N CYS A 431 29.81 -8.28 -14.17
CA CYS A 431 29.78 -7.60 -15.45
C CYS A 431 31.16 -7.03 -15.76
N THR A 432 31.83 -7.62 -16.74
CA THR A 432 33.13 -7.15 -17.23
C THR A 432 32.92 -6.38 -18.54
N GLN A 433 33.67 -5.30 -18.73
CA GLN A 433 33.57 -4.48 -19.94
C GLN A 433 34.05 -5.27 -21.16
N CYS A 434 33.38 -5.11 -22.30
CA CYS A 434 33.85 -5.66 -23.57
C CYS A 434 35.24 -5.13 -23.92
N LEU A 435 36.05 -5.94 -24.59
CA LEU A 435 37.43 -5.59 -24.98
C LEU A 435 37.48 -4.41 -25.95
N ASP A 436 36.45 -4.25 -26.78
CA ASP A 436 36.36 -3.19 -27.78
C ASP A 436 35.49 -2.02 -27.28
N PRO A 437 36.02 -0.78 -27.23
CA PRO A 437 35.27 0.39 -26.77
C PRO A 437 34.07 0.76 -27.64
N GLY A 438 34.03 0.30 -28.90
CA GLY A 438 32.90 0.48 -29.81
C GLY A 438 31.83 -0.61 -29.68
N CYS A 439 31.97 -1.55 -28.73
CA CYS A 439 31.08 -2.69 -28.62
C CYS A 439 29.80 -2.41 -27.79
N TYR A 440 28.65 -2.78 -28.34
CA TYR A 440 27.34 -2.69 -27.68
C TYR A 440 27.03 -3.94 -26.85
N SER A 441 27.32 -5.12 -27.39
CA SER A 441 27.23 -6.40 -26.68
C SER A 441 28.32 -7.35 -27.14
N CYS A 442 28.97 -8.01 -26.20
CA CYS A 442 29.96 -9.04 -26.45
C CYS A 442 29.50 -10.40 -25.89
N ASP A 443 30.11 -11.47 -26.38
CA ASP A 443 29.87 -12.83 -25.87
C ASP A 443 30.63 -13.10 -24.56
N SER A 444 30.58 -14.36 -24.09
CA SER A 444 31.25 -14.79 -22.87
C SER A 444 32.78 -14.72 -22.91
N GLU A 445 33.37 -14.58 -24.09
CA GLU A 445 34.82 -14.42 -24.28
C GLU A 445 35.22 -12.93 -24.39
N GLY A 446 34.23 -12.04 -24.42
CA GLY A 446 34.43 -10.60 -24.57
C GLY A 446 34.59 -10.15 -26.02
N GLU A 447 34.37 -11.04 -27.00
CA GLU A 447 34.36 -10.68 -28.41
C GLU A 447 33.07 -9.95 -28.79
N CYS A 448 33.19 -8.89 -29.59
CA CYS A 448 32.04 -8.09 -29.89
C CYS A 448 31.08 -8.77 -30.86
N GLN A 449 29.79 -8.83 -30.51
CA GLN A 449 28.73 -9.39 -31.35
C GLN A 449 27.93 -8.27 -32.06
N ILE A 450 27.77 -7.12 -31.39
CA ILE A 450 27.01 -5.97 -31.90
C ILE A 450 27.78 -4.70 -31.57
N CYS A 451 27.98 -3.81 -32.55
CA CYS A 451 28.65 -2.53 -32.36
C CYS A 451 27.69 -1.42 -31.91
N GLN A 452 28.21 -0.44 -31.18
CA GLN A 452 27.50 0.78 -30.79
C GLN A 452 27.17 1.63 -32.02
N LYS A 453 26.14 2.47 -31.91
CA LYS A 453 25.81 3.46 -32.95
C LYS A 453 27.04 4.33 -33.25
N GLY A 454 27.37 4.47 -34.52
CA GLY A 454 28.56 5.16 -35.02
C GLY A 454 29.75 4.23 -35.29
N TYR A 455 29.59 2.92 -35.08
CA TYR A 455 30.59 1.89 -35.37
C TYR A 455 30.00 0.81 -36.28
N ARG A 456 30.87 0.16 -37.06
CA ARG A 456 30.55 -1.00 -37.90
C ARG A 456 31.39 -2.20 -37.47
N TYR A 457 30.83 -3.39 -37.64
CA TYR A 457 31.51 -4.64 -37.33
C TYR A 457 32.45 -5.05 -38.47
N LEU A 458 33.73 -5.21 -38.18
CA LEU A 458 34.73 -5.73 -39.12
C LEU A 458 35.69 -6.68 -38.39
N ARG A 459 35.65 -7.97 -38.74
CA ARG A 459 36.58 -9.01 -38.23
C ARG A 459 36.67 -9.06 -36.69
N GLY A 460 35.53 -9.07 -36.00
CA GLY A 460 35.49 -9.15 -34.53
C GLY A 460 35.68 -7.81 -33.81
N GLN A 461 35.93 -6.71 -34.54
CA GLN A 461 36.14 -5.38 -33.97
C GLN A 461 35.09 -4.38 -34.47
N CYS A 462 34.80 -3.39 -33.63
CA CYS A 462 33.93 -2.27 -33.93
C CYS A 462 34.75 -1.08 -34.36
N ILE A 463 34.72 -0.78 -35.66
CA ILE A 463 35.46 0.33 -36.25
C ILE A 463 34.51 1.52 -36.42
N SER A 464 34.96 2.71 -36.01
CA SER A 464 34.18 3.94 -36.15
C SER A 464 33.83 4.22 -37.61
N CYS A 465 32.62 4.70 -37.86
CA CYS A 465 32.14 5.22 -39.15
C CYS A 465 32.81 6.57 -39.46
N GLY A 466 34.12 6.56 -39.72
CA GLY A 466 34.94 7.77 -39.84
C GLY A 466 34.69 8.62 -41.10
N MET A 467 33.94 8.10 -42.09
CA MET A 467 33.81 8.76 -43.39
C MET A 467 32.69 9.79 -43.50
N GLN A 468 31.70 9.78 -42.59
CA GLN A 468 30.58 10.74 -42.61
C GLN A 468 30.16 11.15 -41.20
N GLN A 469 30.20 12.46 -40.93
CA GLN A 469 29.70 13.01 -39.68
C GLN A 469 28.22 12.62 -39.48
N ASN A 470 27.87 12.26 -38.25
CA ASN A 470 26.50 11.91 -37.85
C ASN A 470 25.93 10.60 -38.43
N CYS A 471 26.76 9.71 -38.96
CA CYS A 471 26.33 8.35 -39.32
C CYS A 471 26.21 7.44 -38.09
N ALA A 472 25.12 6.65 -38.00
CA ALA A 472 24.90 5.64 -36.95
C ALA A 472 25.30 4.24 -37.40
N PHE A 473 25.06 3.87 -38.65
CA PHE A 473 25.48 2.59 -39.23
C PHE A 473 26.00 2.84 -40.64
N CYS A 474 27.19 2.32 -40.94
CA CYS A 474 27.85 2.50 -42.23
C CYS A 474 28.37 1.16 -42.76
N ASN A 475 28.51 1.07 -44.08
CA ASN A 475 29.36 0.07 -44.70
C ASN A 475 30.73 0.67 -45.05
N ASP A 476 31.52 -0.01 -45.89
CA ASP A 476 32.85 0.47 -46.30
C ASP A 476 32.83 1.76 -47.14
N GLU A 477 31.67 2.23 -47.64
CA GLU A 477 31.59 3.32 -48.61
C GLU A 477 30.58 4.43 -48.27
N LYS A 478 29.50 4.12 -47.56
CA LYS A 478 28.38 5.05 -47.31
C LYS A 478 27.70 4.80 -45.97
N CYS A 479 27.04 5.84 -45.48
CA CYS A 479 26.11 5.70 -44.36
C CYS A 479 24.85 4.94 -44.82
N LEU A 480 24.45 3.95 -44.03
CA LEU A 480 23.21 3.21 -44.20
C LEU A 480 22.10 3.77 -43.32
N THR A 481 22.46 4.37 -42.17
CA THR A 481 21.49 4.92 -41.22
C THR A 481 22.15 6.03 -40.41
N CYS A 482 21.47 7.16 -40.28
CA CYS A 482 21.98 8.32 -39.56
C CYS A 482 21.70 8.26 -38.06
N LYS A 483 22.44 9.05 -37.27
CA LYS A 483 22.17 9.24 -35.84
C LYS A 483 20.81 9.93 -35.64
N ASP A 484 20.22 9.74 -34.47
CA ASP A 484 18.99 10.44 -34.09
C ASP A 484 19.17 11.97 -34.26
N GLY A 485 18.18 12.66 -34.82
CA GLY A 485 18.31 14.07 -35.26
C GLY A 485 18.73 14.28 -36.71
N PHE A 486 19.00 13.20 -37.46
CA PHE A 486 19.45 13.26 -38.85
C PHE A 486 18.71 12.24 -39.74
N PHE A 487 18.56 12.56 -41.02
CA PHE A 487 18.06 11.64 -42.05
C PHE A 487 19.10 11.43 -43.16
N LEU A 488 18.99 10.28 -43.84
CA LEU A 488 19.90 9.92 -44.93
C LEU A 488 19.44 10.56 -46.24
N ASP A 489 20.24 11.48 -46.77
CA ASP A 489 20.06 11.95 -48.14
C ASP A 489 20.51 10.84 -49.10
N ARG A 490 19.55 10.26 -49.83
CA ARG A 490 19.80 9.16 -50.76
C ARG A 490 20.69 9.56 -51.93
N ALA A 491 20.73 10.85 -52.30
CA ALA A 491 21.52 11.32 -53.42
C ALA A 491 23.01 11.39 -53.08
N THR A 492 23.34 11.92 -51.90
CA THR A 492 24.74 12.11 -51.46
C THR A 492 25.24 11.00 -50.53
N GLY A 493 24.34 10.19 -49.98
CA GLY A 493 24.63 9.25 -48.91
C GLY A 493 24.99 9.93 -47.58
N ALA A 494 24.83 11.25 -47.45
CA ALA A 494 25.18 12.01 -46.26
C ALA A 494 24.01 12.12 -45.28
N CYS A 495 24.32 12.34 -44.00
CA CYS A 495 23.34 12.54 -42.95
C CYS A 495 23.06 14.03 -42.74
N LEU A 496 21.87 14.48 -43.13
CA LEU A 496 21.42 15.87 -42.96
C LEU A 496 20.58 16.00 -41.69
N THR A 497 20.63 17.15 -41.01
CA THR A 497 19.90 17.32 -39.75
C THR A 497 18.42 17.62 -40.00
N CYS A 498 17.55 16.92 -39.25
CA CYS A 498 16.10 17.07 -39.32
C CYS A 498 15.67 18.50 -39.04
N ASN A 499 16.22 19.13 -38.00
CA ASN A 499 15.76 20.45 -37.55
C ASN A 499 16.01 21.59 -38.57
N THR A 500 17.00 21.43 -39.48
CA THR A 500 17.25 22.44 -40.53
C THR A 500 16.26 22.40 -41.68
N THR A 501 15.71 21.21 -41.96
CA THR A 501 14.74 21.01 -43.05
C THR A 501 13.30 21.05 -42.54
N LEU A 502 13.09 20.53 -41.34
CA LEU A 502 11.81 20.46 -40.64
C LEU A 502 11.99 21.05 -39.23
N PRO A 503 11.63 22.34 -39.02
CA PRO A 503 11.74 22.99 -37.72
C PRO A 503 11.02 22.21 -36.61
N TYR A 504 11.66 22.10 -35.45
CA TYR A 504 11.23 21.33 -34.29
C TYR A 504 11.15 19.81 -34.49
N CYS A 505 11.76 19.27 -35.56
CA CYS A 505 11.80 17.84 -35.78
C CYS A 505 13.05 17.19 -35.15
N ASN A 506 12.81 16.29 -34.18
CA ASN A 506 13.86 15.53 -33.50
C ASN A 506 14.27 14.26 -34.25
N LYS A 507 13.35 13.64 -35.01
CA LYS A 507 13.66 12.51 -35.90
C LYS A 507 12.81 12.60 -37.16
N CYS A 508 13.41 12.36 -38.30
CA CYS A 508 12.76 12.45 -39.60
C CYS A 508 13.22 11.29 -40.50
N THR A 509 12.32 10.85 -41.38
CA THR A 509 12.62 9.83 -42.38
C THR A 509 13.24 10.46 -43.63
N ASP A 510 12.80 11.67 -43.97
CA ASP A 510 13.27 12.45 -45.12
C ASP A 510 13.09 13.96 -44.84
N SER A 511 13.39 14.80 -45.85
CA SER A 511 13.30 16.27 -45.72
C SER A 511 11.88 16.81 -45.58
N ASN A 512 10.84 15.97 -45.72
CA ASN A 512 9.43 16.35 -45.69
C ASN A 512 8.63 15.69 -44.56
N THR A 513 9.14 14.58 -44.01
CA THR A 513 8.43 13.72 -43.06
C THR A 513 9.18 13.62 -41.73
N CYS A 514 8.62 14.23 -40.70
CA CYS A 514 9.04 14.12 -39.32
C CYS A 514 8.37 12.94 -38.60
N ASP A 515 9.18 12.10 -37.98
CA ASP A 515 8.73 10.96 -37.19
C ASP A 515 8.47 11.32 -35.74
N ASP A 516 9.32 12.18 -35.18
CA ASP A 516 9.33 12.56 -33.77
C ASP A 516 9.58 14.07 -33.65
N CYS A 517 8.64 14.78 -33.05
CA CYS A 517 8.68 16.23 -32.88
C CYS A 517 9.25 16.61 -31.51
N ALA A 518 9.74 17.84 -31.37
CA ALA A 518 10.12 18.39 -30.06
C ALA A 518 8.91 18.27 -29.13
N PRO A 519 9.00 17.42 -28.07
CA PRO A 519 7.87 17.16 -27.21
C PRO A 519 7.43 18.46 -26.55
N VAL A 520 6.13 18.54 -26.21
CA VAL A 520 5.50 19.69 -25.55
C VAL A 520 5.35 20.94 -26.42
N ILE A 521 6.40 21.39 -27.11
CA ILE A 521 6.35 22.60 -27.95
C ILE A 521 5.51 22.34 -29.20
N THR A 522 5.67 21.15 -29.78
CA THR A 522 5.03 20.78 -31.05
C THR A 522 4.30 19.45 -30.96
N ALA A 523 3.33 19.27 -31.84
CA ALA A 523 2.59 18.05 -32.06
C ALA A 523 2.71 17.64 -33.53
N LYS A 524 2.91 16.34 -33.76
CA LYS A 524 2.99 15.76 -35.10
C LYS A 524 1.61 15.76 -35.76
N ARG A 525 1.49 16.43 -36.90
CA ARG A 525 0.29 16.42 -37.77
C ARG A 525 0.72 16.27 -39.22
N ASN A 526 0.20 15.25 -39.91
CA ASN A 526 0.52 14.97 -41.33
C ASN A 526 2.02 14.91 -41.64
N GLY A 527 2.80 14.26 -40.75
CA GLY A 527 4.25 14.16 -40.91
C GLY A 527 5.02 15.46 -40.69
N LYS A 528 4.40 16.54 -40.21
CA LYS A 528 5.08 17.80 -39.85
C LYS A 528 4.86 18.13 -38.38
N CYS A 529 5.80 18.88 -37.80
CA CYS A 529 5.65 19.40 -36.45
C CYS A 529 4.91 20.73 -36.49
N THR A 530 3.76 20.77 -35.85
CA THR A 530 2.92 21.98 -35.70
C THR A 530 2.90 22.39 -34.23
N CYS A 531 2.75 23.67 -33.92
CA CYS A 531 2.76 24.13 -32.52
C CYS A 531 1.66 23.45 -31.70
N ASN A 532 1.99 23.05 -30.48
CA ASN A 532 1.09 22.28 -29.64
C ASN A 532 0.14 23.20 -28.87
N SER A 533 -1.04 23.42 -29.44
CA SER A 533 -2.08 24.25 -28.84
C SER A 533 -2.59 23.73 -27.49
N VAL A 534 -2.44 22.42 -27.20
CA VAL A 534 -2.84 21.83 -25.90
C VAL A 534 -2.00 22.38 -24.75
N TYR A 535 -0.74 22.71 -25.03
CA TYR A 535 0.18 23.31 -24.06
C TYR A 535 0.39 24.80 -24.34
N ASN A 536 -0.61 25.48 -24.91
CA ASN A 536 -0.62 26.92 -25.23
C ASN A 536 0.51 27.43 -26.14
N TRP A 537 1.12 26.55 -26.94
CA TRP A 537 2.04 26.97 -27.99
C TRP A 537 1.25 27.34 -29.24
N TYR A 538 1.51 28.53 -29.79
CA TYR A 538 0.86 29.01 -31.02
C TYR A 538 1.90 29.33 -32.09
N GLN A 539 1.49 29.23 -33.34
CA GLN A 539 2.34 29.48 -34.49
C GLN A 539 2.40 30.98 -34.79
N ALA A 540 3.60 31.55 -34.82
CA ALA A 540 3.84 32.91 -35.28
C ALA A 540 4.71 32.85 -36.55
N GLY A 541 4.14 33.26 -37.68
CA GLY A 541 4.81 33.14 -38.98
C GLY A 541 4.82 31.71 -39.52
N THR A 542 5.75 31.40 -40.42
CA THR A 542 5.72 30.14 -41.19
C THR A 542 6.19 28.93 -40.38
N SER A 543 7.06 29.10 -39.38
CA SER A 543 7.70 27.94 -38.71
C SER A 543 8.11 28.17 -37.25
N GLU A 544 7.73 29.25 -36.59
CA GLU A 544 8.11 29.50 -35.18
C GLU A 544 6.93 29.27 -34.24
N CYS A 545 7.17 28.53 -33.15
CA CYS A 545 6.23 28.34 -32.07
C CYS A 545 6.56 29.31 -30.94
N LEU A 546 5.60 30.18 -30.61
CA LEU A 546 5.72 31.14 -29.52
C LEU A 546 4.85 30.72 -28.34
N CYS A 547 5.33 31.06 -27.15
CA CYS A 547 4.58 30.97 -25.90
C CYS A 547 4.04 32.36 -25.56
N GLN A 548 2.76 32.46 -25.20
CA GLN A 548 2.09 33.75 -24.93
C GLN A 548 2.22 34.12 -23.45
N GLY A 549 2.61 33.17 -22.61
CA GLY A 549 2.89 33.35 -21.19
C GLY A 549 4.33 32.96 -20.86
N TYR A 550 4.49 31.93 -20.04
CA TYR A 550 5.76 31.55 -19.43
C TYR A 550 6.07 30.08 -19.71
N VAL A 551 7.34 29.79 -20.01
CA VAL A 551 7.83 28.43 -20.28
C VAL A 551 8.43 27.84 -19.02
N MET A 552 7.82 26.77 -18.50
CA MET A 552 8.28 26.09 -17.28
C MET A 552 9.52 25.23 -17.54
N SER A 553 10.66 25.51 -16.91
CA SER A 553 11.94 24.84 -17.18
C SER A 553 12.02 23.35 -16.87
N GLN A 554 11.08 22.82 -16.08
CA GLN A 554 11.05 21.39 -15.75
C GLN A 554 10.28 20.57 -16.79
N THR A 555 9.38 21.21 -17.54
CA THR A 555 8.41 20.52 -18.41
C THR A 555 8.36 21.09 -19.82
N ASP A 556 8.93 22.28 -20.04
CA ASP A 556 8.79 23.11 -21.24
C ASP A 556 7.33 23.50 -21.57
N TYR A 557 6.42 23.41 -20.60
CA TYR A 557 5.01 23.78 -20.80
C TYR A 557 4.90 25.29 -20.92
N CYS A 558 4.16 25.78 -21.92
CA CYS A 558 3.77 27.17 -21.96
C CYS A 558 2.50 27.35 -21.12
N SER A 559 2.62 28.15 -20.06
CA SER A 559 1.54 28.41 -19.11
C SER A 559 1.21 29.89 -19.11
N THR A 560 -0.08 30.23 -19.08
CA THR A 560 -0.50 31.61 -18.84
C THR A 560 -0.24 32.01 -17.38
N CYS A 561 -0.30 33.31 -17.09
CA CYS A 561 -0.18 33.81 -15.71
C CYS A 561 -1.20 33.16 -14.76
N GLU A 562 -2.47 33.05 -15.21
CA GLU A 562 -3.55 32.46 -14.42
C GLU A 562 -3.35 30.96 -14.19
N GLN A 563 -2.76 30.23 -15.14
CA GLN A 563 -2.43 28.81 -14.97
C GLN A 563 -1.30 28.60 -13.97
N LEU A 564 -0.32 29.51 -13.91
CA LEU A 564 0.78 29.43 -12.94
C LEU A 564 0.33 29.87 -11.54
N ILE A 565 -0.44 30.95 -11.45
CA ILE A 565 -0.96 31.52 -10.21
C ILE A 565 -2.48 31.64 -10.37
N PRO A 566 -3.26 30.64 -9.92
CA PRO A 566 -4.72 30.67 -10.02
C PRO A 566 -5.31 31.98 -9.49
N GLY A 567 -6.19 32.59 -10.27
CA GLY A 567 -6.81 33.89 -9.98
C GLY A 567 -5.92 35.11 -10.24
N CYS A 568 -4.70 34.94 -10.77
CA CYS A 568 -3.84 36.06 -11.15
C CYS A 568 -4.12 36.53 -12.58
N GLN A 569 -4.41 37.82 -12.75
CA GLN A 569 -4.68 38.42 -14.06
C GLN A 569 -3.41 38.77 -14.81
N LYS A 570 -2.40 39.30 -14.11
CA LYS A 570 -1.16 39.78 -14.71
C LYS A 570 0.04 39.42 -13.83
N CYS A 571 1.08 38.90 -14.46
CA CYS A 571 2.29 38.44 -13.80
C CYS A 571 3.49 39.30 -14.26
N ILE A 572 4.53 39.37 -13.42
CA ILE A 572 5.81 40.00 -13.74
C ILE A 572 6.95 39.01 -13.52
N ASP A 573 7.90 39.00 -14.45
CA ASP A 573 9.17 38.29 -14.37
C ASP A 573 10.16 38.97 -13.41
N THR A 574 10.75 38.20 -12.50
CA THR A 574 11.78 38.64 -11.55
C THR A 574 12.94 37.64 -11.41
N ASN A 575 14.14 38.15 -11.12
CA ASN A 575 15.31 37.32 -10.78
C ASN A 575 15.46 37.09 -9.28
N VAL A 576 14.65 37.77 -8.46
CA VAL A 576 14.70 37.69 -7.00
C VAL A 576 13.68 36.68 -6.53
N SER A 577 14.12 35.68 -5.78
CA SER A 577 13.22 34.77 -5.07
C SER A 577 12.53 35.52 -3.93
N GLY A 578 11.21 35.60 -4.00
CA GLY A 578 10.34 36.17 -2.97
C GLY A 578 9.34 35.14 -2.45
N THR A 579 8.77 35.41 -1.27
CA THR A 579 7.67 34.59 -0.72
C THR A 579 6.43 34.60 -1.62
N ASP A 580 6.30 35.63 -2.45
CA ASP A 580 5.25 35.89 -3.44
C ASP A 580 5.56 35.38 -4.87
N SER A 581 6.65 34.65 -5.03
CA SER A 581 7.12 34.19 -6.34
C SER A 581 7.08 32.67 -6.51
N ILE A 582 6.86 32.24 -7.76
CA ILE A 582 6.93 30.85 -8.22
C ILE A 582 8.15 30.69 -9.11
N LEU A 583 8.90 29.61 -8.91
CA LEU A 583 10.02 29.24 -9.76
C LEU A 583 9.50 28.70 -11.09
N VAL A 584 9.78 29.41 -12.18
CA VAL A 584 9.48 28.95 -13.54
C VAL A 584 10.76 28.48 -14.23
N GLY A 585 11.92 29.04 -13.86
CA GLY A 585 13.22 28.70 -14.39
C GLY A 585 13.54 29.38 -15.73
N GLN A 586 14.75 29.13 -16.22
CA GLN A 586 15.21 29.59 -17.54
C GLN A 586 15.25 28.40 -18.50
N THR A 587 14.82 28.62 -19.73
CA THR A 587 14.87 27.59 -20.78
C THR A 587 15.66 28.10 -21.98
N SER A 588 16.20 27.18 -22.77
CA SER A 588 16.83 27.53 -24.05
C SER A 588 15.83 28.11 -25.05
N ILE A 589 14.53 27.84 -24.86
CA ILE A 589 13.44 28.27 -25.74
C ILE A 589 12.99 29.70 -25.43
N ALA A 590 13.05 30.10 -24.15
CA ALA A 590 12.73 31.45 -23.69
C ALA A 590 13.91 32.06 -22.90
N PRO A 591 15.05 32.35 -23.56
CA PRO A 591 16.28 32.77 -22.88
C PRO A 591 16.17 34.13 -22.19
N LEU A 592 15.20 34.96 -22.59
CA LEU A 592 14.93 36.27 -21.98
C LEU A 592 14.02 36.18 -20.74
N GLN A 593 13.39 35.03 -20.49
CA GLN A 593 12.55 34.82 -19.32
C GLN A 593 13.42 34.82 -18.06
N LYS A 594 12.93 35.46 -16.99
CA LYS A 594 13.60 35.43 -15.69
C LYS A 594 13.23 34.17 -14.92
N MET A 595 14.02 33.87 -13.88
CA MET A 595 13.90 32.61 -13.15
C MET A 595 12.58 32.47 -12.35
N TYR A 596 11.96 33.58 -11.94
CA TYR A 596 10.75 33.58 -11.12
C TYR A 596 9.67 34.46 -11.72
N VAL A 597 8.42 34.07 -11.45
CA VAL A 597 7.22 34.84 -11.81
C VAL A 597 6.47 35.16 -10.52
N LYS A 598 6.00 36.41 -10.40
CA LYS A 598 5.12 36.85 -9.31
C LYS A 598 3.84 37.45 -9.85
N CYS A 599 2.76 37.36 -9.09
CA CYS A 599 1.51 38.02 -9.43
C CYS A 599 1.66 39.54 -9.24
N GLU A 600 1.44 40.32 -10.29
CA GLU A 600 1.35 41.77 -10.21
C GLU A 600 -0.04 42.20 -9.77
N LYS A 601 -1.06 41.53 -10.32
CA LYS A 601 -2.46 41.89 -10.10
C LYS A 601 -3.34 40.64 -10.12
N CYS A 602 -4.03 40.40 -9.01
CA CYS A 602 -5.09 39.40 -8.96
C CYS A 602 -6.33 39.84 -9.74
N GLN A 603 -7.15 38.88 -10.17
CA GLN A 603 -8.47 39.14 -10.73
C GLN A 603 -9.33 39.92 -9.72
N ILE A 604 -10.39 40.56 -10.21
CA ILE A 604 -11.38 41.23 -9.36
C ILE A 604 -11.91 40.21 -8.33
N SER A 605 -12.15 40.66 -7.10
CA SER A 605 -12.60 39.82 -5.98
C SER A 605 -11.57 38.81 -5.46
N HIS A 606 -10.28 38.96 -5.81
CA HIS A 606 -9.22 38.14 -5.26
C HIS A 606 -8.08 38.98 -4.66
N TYR A 607 -7.36 38.41 -3.69
CA TYR A 607 -6.13 38.95 -3.11
C TYR A 607 -5.02 37.91 -3.15
N PHE A 608 -3.76 38.33 -3.12
CA PHE A 608 -2.65 37.40 -3.15
C PHE A 608 -2.31 36.90 -1.74
N ASP A 609 -2.61 35.63 -1.44
CA ASP A 609 -2.17 35.02 -0.19
C ASP A 609 -0.73 34.52 -0.31
N THR A 610 0.15 35.10 0.50
CA THR A 610 1.57 34.77 0.52
C THR A 610 1.83 33.33 1.00
N ASN A 611 0.93 32.76 1.81
CA ASN A 611 1.11 31.41 2.36
C ASN A 611 0.79 30.33 1.33
N SER A 612 -0.34 30.46 0.64
CA SER A 612 -0.77 29.53 -0.41
C SER A 612 -0.16 29.84 -1.78
N LYS A 613 0.46 31.02 -1.96
CA LYS A 613 1.07 31.51 -3.21
C LYS A 613 0.09 31.54 -4.39
N ARG A 614 -1.16 31.88 -4.11
CA ARG A 614 -2.24 32.00 -5.10
C ARG A 614 -3.11 33.21 -4.79
N CYS A 615 -3.86 33.66 -5.80
CA CYS A 615 -4.89 34.65 -5.58
C CYS A 615 -6.12 33.94 -5.00
N GLU A 616 -6.48 34.21 -3.75
CA GLU A 616 -7.66 33.66 -3.10
C GLU A 616 -8.84 34.64 -3.19
N GLN A 617 -10.06 34.10 -3.17
CA GLN A 617 -11.26 34.93 -3.21
C GLN A 617 -11.40 35.76 -1.92
N CYS A 618 -11.80 37.02 -2.05
CA CYS A 618 -12.05 37.90 -0.90
C CYS A 618 -13.13 37.35 0.05
N ALA A 619 -14.01 36.47 -0.44
CA ALA A 619 -15.00 35.76 0.37
C ALA A 619 -14.37 34.88 1.48
N HIS A 620 -13.10 34.49 1.35
CA HIS A 620 -12.40 33.73 2.40
C HIS A 620 -12.08 34.59 3.64
N ILE A 621 -12.05 35.91 3.50
CA ILE A 621 -11.79 36.85 4.60
C ILE A 621 -13.06 37.05 5.41
N THR A 622 -14.16 37.33 4.70
CA THR A 622 -15.50 37.49 5.27
C THR A 622 -16.54 37.15 4.21
N ASP A 623 -17.62 36.51 4.63
CA ASP A 623 -18.72 36.19 3.74
C ASP A 623 -19.28 37.47 3.09
N ASN A 624 -19.62 37.40 1.81
CA ASN A 624 -20.19 38.50 1.02
C ASN A 624 -19.23 39.68 0.74
N CYS A 625 -17.92 39.49 0.84
CA CYS A 625 -16.94 40.48 0.37
C CYS A 625 -16.78 40.44 -1.16
N GLU A 626 -17.02 41.56 -1.84
CA GLU A 626 -16.83 41.72 -3.30
C GLU A 626 -15.39 42.08 -3.64
N SER A 627 -14.75 42.97 -2.88
CA SER A 627 -13.33 43.32 -3.05
C SER A 627 -12.66 43.52 -1.71
N CYS A 628 -11.37 43.20 -1.66
CA CYS A 628 -10.53 43.30 -0.48
C CYS A 628 -9.22 44.01 -0.83
N ASP A 629 -8.42 44.33 0.18
CA ASP A 629 -7.09 44.89 -0.02
C ASP A 629 -6.12 43.86 -0.62
N GLU A 630 -4.97 44.33 -1.12
CA GLU A 630 -4.01 43.48 -1.85
C GLU A 630 -3.52 42.27 -1.04
N LYS A 631 -3.53 42.37 0.29
CA LYS A 631 -3.08 41.33 1.23
C LYS A 631 -4.22 40.48 1.81
N GLY A 632 -5.47 40.78 1.45
CA GLY A 632 -6.67 40.13 2.00
C GLY A 632 -6.78 40.18 3.51
N GLN A 633 -6.38 41.31 4.11
CA GLN A 633 -6.58 41.56 5.52
C GLN A 633 -7.95 42.18 5.78
N GLN A 634 -8.49 42.92 4.81
CA GLN A 634 -9.68 43.73 5.00
C GLN A 634 -10.58 43.75 3.77
N CYS A 635 -11.88 43.60 3.97
CA CYS A 635 -12.86 43.85 2.91
C CYS A 635 -12.94 45.36 2.64
N THR A 636 -12.82 45.74 1.37
CA THR A 636 -12.90 47.14 0.89
C THR A 636 -14.23 47.44 0.22
N LYS A 637 -14.94 46.41 -0.27
CA LYS A 637 -16.30 46.53 -0.83
C LYS A 637 -17.08 45.24 -0.60
N CYS A 638 -18.31 45.34 -0.09
CA CYS A 638 -19.22 44.19 0.02
C CYS A 638 -20.04 43.99 -1.25
N LEU A 639 -20.57 42.77 -1.43
CA LEU A 639 -21.55 42.46 -2.47
C LEU A 639 -22.80 43.35 -2.33
N SER A 640 -23.51 43.55 -3.44
CA SER A 640 -24.76 44.32 -3.46
C SER A 640 -25.76 43.77 -2.43
N GLY A 641 -26.28 44.67 -1.57
CA GLY A 641 -27.17 44.32 -0.46
C GLY A 641 -26.47 44.13 0.89
N TYR A 642 -25.17 44.40 0.95
CA TYR A 642 -24.36 44.39 2.17
C TYR A 642 -23.58 45.69 2.31
N TYR A 643 -23.26 46.08 3.55
CA TYR A 643 -22.39 47.22 3.86
C TYR A 643 -21.26 46.81 4.81
N ILE A 644 -20.13 47.52 4.74
CA ILE A 644 -18.99 47.33 5.64
C ILE A 644 -19.26 48.07 6.95
N ASN A 645 -19.21 47.36 8.07
CA ASN A 645 -19.26 47.99 9.38
C ASN A 645 -17.85 48.34 9.86
N TRP A 646 -17.43 49.58 9.66
CA TRP A 646 -16.18 50.11 10.21
C TRP A 646 -16.35 50.34 11.71
N SER A 647 -15.98 49.36 12.54
CA SER A 647 -15.94 49.52 13.99
C SER A 647 -14.51 49.86 14.42
N ASP A 648 -14.34 51.00 15.09
CA ASP A 648 -13.02 51.45 15.57
C ASP A 648 -12.41 50.54 16.67
N GLN A 649 -13.22 49.67 17.28
CA GLN A 649 -12.82 48.89 18.47
C GLN A 649 -12.50 47.42 18.18
N ASP A 650 -13.00 46.85 17.08
CA ASP A 650 -12.73 45.46 16.69
C ASP A 650 -12.41 45.45 15.20
N GLN A 651 -11.17 45.15 14.82
CA GLN A 651 -10.59 45.26 13.47
C GLN A 651 -11.23 44.32 12.40
N GLU A 652 -12.47 43.88 12.58
CA GLU A 652 -13.14 42.96 11.68
C GLU A 652 -14.07 43.72 10.73
N ASN A 653 -13.59 44.01 9.51
CA ASN A 653 -14.36 44.61 8.42
C ASN A 653 -15.35 43.59 7.84
N ILE A 654 -16.37 43.24 8.63
CA ILE A 654 -17.40 42.27 8.27
C ILE A 654 -18.49 42.95 7.43
N CYS A 655 -18.94 42.24 6.39
CA CYS A 655 -20.06 42.65 5.55
C CYS A 655 -21.40 42.26 6.17
N TYR A 656 -22.18 43.24 6.61
CA TYR A 656 -23.52 43.02 7.16
C TYR A 656 -24.59 43.27 6.11
N PRO A 657 -25.67 42.46 6.08
CA PRO A 657 -26.78 42.71 5.16
C PRO A 657 -27.45 44.04 5.53
N CYS A 658 -27.87 44.79 4.51
CA CYS A 658 -28.52 46.10 4.69
C CYS A 658 -29.76 46.03 5.58
N SER A 659 -30.50 44.92 5.50
CA SER A 659 -31.69 44.65 6.31
C SER A 659 -31.40 44.55 7.81
N TYR A 660 -30.14 44.39 8.23
CA TYR A 660 -29.77 44.33 9.64
C TYR A 660 -29.80 45.71 10.32
N SER A 661 -29.44 46.77 9.59
CA SER A 661 -29.41 48.14 10.14
C SER A 661 -30.59 49.02 9.72
N ILE A 662 -31.19 48.73 8.56
CA ILE A 662 -32.33 49.50 8.03
C ILE A 662 -33.42 48.53 7.61
N ASP A 663 -34.52 48.52 8.35
CA ASP A 663 -35.67 47.67 8.06
C ASP A 663 -36.16 47.90 6.62
N ASN A 664 -36.43 46.81 5.90
CA ASN A 664 -36.91 46.81 4.51
C ASN A 664 -35.93 47.37 3.46
N CYS A 665 -34.65 47.55 3.80
CA CYS A 665 -33.63 47.95 2.83
C CYS A 665 -33.00 46.75 2.10
N VAL A 666 -32.92 46.82 0.76
CA VAL A 666 -32.34 45.76 -0.11
C VAL A 666 -30.94 46.15 -0.61
N GLN A 667 -30.64 47.43 -0.81
CA GLN A 667 -29.29 47.93 -1.10
C GLN A 667 -29.02 49.18 -0.28
N CYS A 668 -27.81 49.30 0.25
CA CYS A 668 -27.38 50.39 1.10
C CYS A 668 -25.92 50.74 0.81
N ASP A 669 -25.58 52.00 0.98
CA ASP A 669 -24.24 52.54 0.72
C ASP A 669 -23.44 52.68 2.02
N GLY A 670 -24.07 52.43 3.16
CA GLY A 670 -23.47 52.44 4.49
C GLY A 670 -24.48 52.04 5.56
N LYS A 671 -24.04 51.95 6.83
CA LYS A 671 -24.84 51.45 7.96
C LYS A 671 -26.21 52.12 8.10
N ASN A 672 -26.31 53.40 7.78
CA ASN A 672 -27.54 54.20 7.96
C ASN A 672 -28.05 54.83 6.65
N MET A 673 -27.58 54.36 5.48
CA MET A 673 -27.93 54.97 4.20
C MET A 673 -28.46 53.93 3.21
N CYS A 674 -29.79 53.81 3.11
CA CYS A 674 -30.42 52.93 2.13
C CYS A 674 -30.46 53.57 0.74
N SER A 675 -29.98 52.85 -0.28
CA SER A 675 -30.02 53.25 -1.69
C SER A 675 -31.14 52.58 -2.48
N LYS A 676 -31.68 51.45 -1.98
CA LYS A 676 -32.86 50.78 -2.58
C LYS A 676 -33.70 50.04 -1.53
N CYS A 677 -34.98 50.40 -1.42
CA CYS A 677 -35.93 49.71 -0.56
C CYS A 677 -36.56 48.47 -1.23
N LYS A 678 -37.08 47.55 -0.41
CA LYS A 678 -37.92 46.44 -0.85
C LYS A 678 -39.21 46.97 -1.48
N SER A 679 -39.76 46.26 -2.46
CA SER A 679 -41.03 46.63 -3.09
C SER A 679 -42.13 46.91 -2.05
N GLY A 680 -42.82 48.04 -2.20
CA GLY A 680 -43.83 48.55 -1.25
C GLY A 680 -43.32 49.60 -0.25
N PHE A 681 -42.05 49.96 -0.32
CA PHE A 681 -41.42 50.97 0.54
C PHE A 681 -40.69 52.03 -0.29
N GLU A 682 -40.68 53.28 0.18
CA GLU A 682 -39.94 54.41 -0.41
C GLU A 682 -38.83 54.91 0.52
N ILE A 683 -37.76 55.45 -0.07
CA ILE A 683 -36.62 56.01 0.66
C ILE A 683 -37.00 57.41 1.18
N THR A 684 -36.91 57.62 2.48
CA THR A 684 -37.15 58.92 3.11
C THR A 684 -35.93 59.85 2.96
N LYS A 685 -36.09 61.13 3.31
CA LYS A 685 -34.99 62.11 3.37
C LYS A 685 -33.88 61.69 4.36
N ASP A 686 -34.20 60.86 5.34
CA ASP A 686 -33.27 60.29 6.31
C ASP A 686 -32.66 58.95 5.85
N TYR A 687 -32.84 58.58 4.58
CA TYR A 687 -32.36 57.34 3.96
C TYR A 687 -32.89 56.05 4.61
N LYS A 688 -34.09 56.11 5.18
CA LYS A 688 -34.82 54.94 5.73
C LYS A 688 -35.93 54.51 4.79
N CYS A 689 -36.35 53.25 4.87
CA CYS A 689 -37.49 52.74 4.10
C CYS A 689 -38.78 52.85 4.91
N GLN A 690 -39.77 53.56 4.39
CA GLN A 690 -41.11 53.66 4.97
C GLN A 690 -42.17 53.16 3.99
N VAL A 691 -43.28 52.67 4.54
CA VAL A 691 -44.42 52.20 3.73
C VAL A 691 -44.95 53.38 2.93
N ILE A 692 -45.29 53.13 1.67
CA ILE A 692 -45.98 54.11 0.83
C ILE A 692 -47.39 54.28 1.41
N ASP A 693 -47.60 55.32 2.21
CA ASP A 693 -48.94 55.71 2.64
C ASP A 693 -49.69 56.16 1.38
N GLN A 694 -50.54 55.26 0.86
CA GLN A 694 -51.45 55.57 -0.23
C GLN A 694 -52.46 56.60 0.28
N LEU A 695 -52.17 57.87 0.01
CA LEU A 695 -53.12 58.97 0.14
C LEU A 695 -54.27 58.82 -0.85
#